data_AF-A0A4E0R5K1-F1
#
_entry.id   AF-A0A4E0R5K1-F1
#
_cell.length_a   1.000
_cell.length_b   1.000
_cell.length_c   1.000
_cell.angle_alpha   90.00
_cell.angle_beta   90.00
_cell.angle_gamma   90.00
#
_symmetry.space_group_name_H-M   'P 1'
#
loop_
_entity.id
_entity.type
_entity.pdbx_description
1 polymer ?
#
loop_
_entity_poly.entity_id
_entity_poly.type
_entity_poly.pdbx_seq_one_letter_code
_entity_poly.pdbx_strand_id
1 'polypeptide(L)'
;MNDRENTTVIDQLVPNAVDGDVIPAVQLELSLDEPQLTYRPKFPLPDEINQLPRDQTVCQYCGVSYLVLSEIKQLEERIEKQSSELIDLLAQTQIKDEQIAVVELENKNLNKQLQEIQKNDSSLYQIRNDRDNLRCQVDDLSAAVETAGATEKRCMHELTETRGRLDLAGVQADALRHALIRIRSKCVRILQDSNVMNEITRIRSYLDKIRVHLELKDDAVTMHKAGLECRLRDAEEECATLEHEKQCMEEHCARNESRMVEKRRQWSEEQGTLKGDNKILQLKLDEEIKKVEELRSENLKLVRLHSKELDEMRQRWVTASQMNESLTEKQKRLAEDIAHEKSLTQRLRSESHDTDSNHAVTVQKLQVENYKLSKNMTAIQEELQAAHEEREKIKFDVQHERDRWLQAHKEEVHQLERYWEDKYRVLEKMHQKTAKKLSQFRDIDQEVEETRKIQSAERKLLRRKIEEQNEEITRLQQEIEYITDQTRGFQISSEEAIKQLEQKLQKSNRENIVLREEQQRVLSTMKVELQSCEERLCEANAAKKQLHEKAHQHASHIEELKLTVQRECEERNELQATLLRAREQLVQITDSALDLHERDRQTGMRKSHSVRTPLASKIHLPRLPPLSGEVKSHSVDHSEGSTSHVSSSECSRPNTLTKRKSKISDLAQAKRRIALILSKRLEKT
;
A
#
# COMPACT_ATOMS: atom_id res chain seq x y z
N MET A 1 11.10 20.59 -16.24
CA MET A 1 10.68 21.44 -17.38
C MET A 1 9.53 20.72 -18.06
N ASN A 2 8.54 21.48 -18.53
CA ASN A 2 7.34 21.05 -19.24
C ASN A 2 6.53 19.90 -18.60
N ASP A 3 5.49 20.29 -17.86
CA ASP A 3 4.19 19.62 -17.81
C ASP A 3 3.20 20.60 -17.14
N ARG A 4 2.81 21.63 -17.91
CA ARG A 4 1.94 22.73 -17.44
C ARG A 4 0.81 23.06 -18.43
N GLU A 5 0.51 22.12 -19.31
CA GLU A 5 -0.45 22.25 -20.41
C GLU A 5 -1.46 21.09 -20.35
N ASN A 6 -2.34 21.08 -19.34
CA ASN A 6 -3.55 20.23 -19.38
C ASN A 6 -4.68 20.69 -18.43
N THR A 7 -4.64 21.93 -17.92
CA THR A 7 -5.65 22.51 -17.01
C THR A 7 -6.56 23.56 -17.68
N THR A 8 -6.42 23.77 -19.00
CA THR A 8 -7.02 24.91 -19.73
C THR A 8 -8.22 24.55 -20.62
N VAL A 9 -8.85 23.38 -20.44
CA VAL A 9 -9.94 22.88 -21.33
C VAL A 9 -11.29 22.70 -20.60
N ILE A 10 -11.36 22.93 -19.28
CA ILE A 10 -12.59 22.66 -18.49
C ILE A 10 -13.44 23.93 -18.23
N ASP A 11 -12.94 25.14 -18.49
CA ASP A 11 -13.62 26.42 -18.21
C ASP A 11 -14.51 26.97 -19.36
N GLN A 12 -14.84 26.18 -20.39
CA GLN A 12 -15.63 26.66 -21.56
C GLN A 12 -17.02 26.02 -21.73
N LEU A 13 -17.53 25.24 -20.76
CA LEU A 13 -18.83 24.57 -20.86
C LEU A 13 -19.79 24.83 -19.67
N VAL A 14 -19.66 25.98 -19.02
CA VAL A 14 -20.68 26.49 -18.08
C VAL A 14 -21.24 27.80 -18.63
N PRO A 15 -22.45 27.80 -19.25
CA PRO A 15 -23.23 29.01 -19.37
C PRO A 15 -23.58 29.48 -17.97
N ASN A 16 -23.18 30.72 -17.63
CA ASN A 16 -23.48 31.31 -16.33
C ASN A 16 -24.99 31.27 -16.06
N ALA A 17 -25.37 30.96 -14.82
CA ALA A 17 -26.71 31.26 -14.34
C ALA A 17 -26.90 32.79 -14.40
N VAL A 18 -27.80 33.23 -15.28
CA VAL A 18 -28.23 34.63 -15.34
C VAL A 18 -29.51 34.75 -14.52
N ASP A 19 -29.38 35.33 -13.34
CA ASP A 19 -30.54 35.91 -12.63
C ASP A 19 -31.16 37.01 -13.51
N GLY A 20 -32.49 37.00 -13.65
CA GLY A 20 -33.21 38.11 -14.25
C GLY A 20 -34.47 37.70 -15.00
N ASP A 21 -35.63 38.09 -14.44
CA ASP A 21 -36.93 38.08 -15.13
C ASP A 21 -36.91 39.02 -16.35
N VAL A 22 -36.47 38.49 -17.50
CA VAL A 22 -36.66 39.15 -18.80
C VAL A 22 -37.19 38.13 -19.80
N ILE A 23 -38.53 38.00 -19.84
CA ILE A 23 -39.23 37.39 -20.97
C ILE A 23 -38.78 38.16 -22.22
N PRO A 24 -38.17 37.53 -23.24
CA PRO A 24 -37.87 38.21 -24.48
C PRO A 24 -39.20 38.62 -25.10
N ALA A 25 -39.45 39.92 -25.20
CA ALA A 25 -40.57 40.42 -25.97
C ALA A 25 -40.33 40.03 -27.43
N VAL A 26 -40.97 38.94 -27.87
CA VAL A 26 -40.98 38.51 -29.27
C VAL A 26 -41.59 39.65 -30.06
N GLN A 27 -40.73 40.42 -30.73
CA GLN A 27 -41.14 41.37 -31.74
C GLN A 27 -41.71 40.54 -32.89
N LEU A 28 -43.02 40.30 -32.82
CA LEU A 28 -43.84 39.98 -33.97
C LEU A 28 -43.73 41.16 -34.93
N GLU A 29 -42.74 41.11 -35.81
CA GLU A 29 -42.73 41.87 -37.06
C GLU A 29 -43.95 41.41 -37.86
N LEU A 30 -45.08 42.08 -37.59
CA LEU A 30 -46.27 42.04 -38.43
C LEU A 30 -45.88 42.64 -39.79
N SER A 31 -45.43 41.78 -40.70
CA SER A 31 -45.26 42.13 -42.10
C SER A 31 -46.58 42.69 -42.63
N LEU A 32 -46.55 43.99 -42.96
CA LEU A 32 -47.66 44.73 -43.58
C LEU A 32 -47.76 44.41 -45.08
N ASP A 33 -47.72 43.12 -45.42
CA ASP A 33 -48.10 42.64 -46.75
C ASP A 33 -49.62 42.46 -46.74
N GLU A 34 -50.36 43.50 -47.16
CA GLU A 34 -51.80 43.43 -47.39
C GLU A 34 -52.13 42.38 -48.47
N PRO A 35 -52.75 41.23 -48.13
CA PRO A 35 -53.27 40.34 -49.14
C PRO A 35 -54.67 40.84 -49.52
N GLN A 36 -54.85 41.23 -50.78
CA GLN A 36 -56.17 41.57 -51.32
C GLN A 36 -57.05 40.30 -51.38
N LEU A 37 -57.70 39.97 -50.26
CA LEU A 37 -58.61 38.84 -50.13
C LEU A 37 -60.06 39.27 -50.33
N THR A 38 -60.67 38.72 -51.38
CA THR A 38 -61.93 39.17 -51.95
C THR A 38 -63.14 38.58 -51.20
N TYR A 39 -63.42 39.07 -49.98
CA TYR A 39 -64.75 38.88 -49.41
C TYR A 39 -65.77 39.66 -50.25
N ARG A 40 -66.57 38.96 -51.04
CA ARG A 40 -67.63 39.55 -51.86
C ARG A 40 -68.99 39.28 -51.21
N PRO A 41 -69.65 40.28 -50.59
CA PRO A 41 -70.95 40.09 -49.97
C PRO A 41 -71.99 39.62 -51.00
N LYS A 42 -73.00 38.84 -50.57
CA LYS A 42 -74.14 38.42 -51.42
C LYS A 42 -74.86 39.60 -52.09
N PHE A 43 -74.81 40.77 -51.45
CA PHE A 43 -75.17 42.07 -52.00
C PHE A 43 -73.99 43.02 -51.73
N PRO A 44 -73.09 43.24 -52.72
CA PRO A 44 -72.00 44.19 -52.53
C PRO A 44 -72.58 45.60 -52.31
N LEU A 45 -71.95 46.38 -51.44
CA LEU A 45 -72.25 47.81 -51.33
C LEU A 45 -71.95 48.46 -52.70
N PRO A 46 -72.74 49.47 -53.14
CA PRO A 46 -72.48 50.22 -54.36
C PRO A 46 -71.03 50.73 -54.40
N ASP A 47 -70.43 50.75 -55.59
CA ASP A 47 -69.01 51.07 -55.76
C ASP A 47 -68.67 52.49 -55.30
N GLU A 48 -69.66 53.40 -55.25
CA GLU A 48 -69.52 54.74 -54.66
C GLU A 48 -69.22 54.66 -53.16
N ILE A 49 -69.83 53.74 -52.41
CA ILE A 49 -69.66 53.64 -50.95
C ILE A 49 -68.32 52.98 -50.58
N ASN A 50 -67.85 52.01 -51.37
CA ASN A 50 -66.55 51.36 -51.15
C ASN A 50 -65.35 52.28 -51.41
N GLN A 51 -65.55 53.37 -52.16
CA GLN A 51 -64.53 54.37 -52.49
C GLN A 51 -64.58 55.62 -51.59
N LEU A 52 -65.54 55.72 -50.67
CA LEU A 52 -65.61 56.83 -49.72
C LEU A 52 -64.48 56.74 -48.68
N PRO A 53 -63.92 57.88 -48.26
CA PRO A 53 -62.99 57.91 -47.13
C PRO A 53 -63.73 57.54 -45.83
N ARG A 54 -63.01 56.93 -44.87
CA ARG A 54 -63.58 56.27 -43.67
C ARG A 54 -64.38 57.19 -42.73
N ASP A 55 -64.18 58.49 -42.82
CA ASP A 55 -64.94 59.53 -42.13
C ASP A 55 -66.36 59.71 -42.70
N GLN A 56 -66.58 59.33 -43.96
CA GLN A 56 -67.85 59.46 -44.68
C GLN A 56 -68.63 58.13 -44.78
N THR A 57 -67.99 57.00 -44.46
CA THR A 57 -68.67 55.68 -44.40
C THR A 57 -69.49 55.47 -43.12
N VAL A 58 -69.50 56.44 -42.20
CA VAL A 58 -70.27 56.42 -40.94
C VAL A 58 -71.66 57.02 -41.14
N CYS A 59 -72.70 56.26 -40.81
CA CYS A 59 -74.08 56.76 -40.85
C CYS A 59 -74.30 57.90 -39.83
N GLN A 60 -74.64 59.09 -40.30
CA GLN A 60 -74.85 60.28 -39.46
C GLN A 60 -76.01 60.14 -38.45
N TYR A 61 -76.94 59.19 -38.65
CA TYR A 61 -78.09 58.98 -37.76
C TYR A 61 -77.85 57.94 -36.66
N CYS A 62 -76.96 56.96 -36.86
CA CYS A 62 -76.73 55.89 -35.87
C CYS A 62 -75.26 55.66 -35.51
N GLY A 63 -74.30 56.36 -36.13
CA GLY A 63 -72.87 56.26 -35.83
C GLY A 63 -72.19 54.96 -36.27
N VAL A 64 -72.91 54.04 -36.92
CA VAL A 64 -72.36 52.77 -37.41
C VAL A 64 -71.79 52.96 -38.82
N SER A 65 -70.57 52.48 -39.07
CA SER A 65 -69.99 52.49 -40.43
C SER A 65 -70.57 51.37 -41.29
N TYR A 66 -70.87 51.69 -42.55
CA TYR A 66 -71.37 50.71 -43.53
C TYR A 66 -70.35 49.59 -43.84
N LEU A 67 -69.06 49.82 -43.53
CA LEU A 67 -67.97 48.85 -43.71
C LEU A 67 -67.70 47.96 -42.49
N VAL A 68 -68.37 48.19 -41.34
CA VAL A 68 -68.14 47.45 -40.08
C VAL A 68 -68.28 45.93 -40.27
N LEU A 69 -69.20 45.48 -41.12
CA LEU A 69 -69.45 44.06 -41.35
C LEU A 69 -68.36 43.37 -42.18
N SER A 70 -67.67 44.11 -43.06
CA SER A 70 -66.45 43.63 -43.74
C SER A 70 -65.23 43.72 -42.85
N GLU A 71 -65.11 44.77 -42.03
CA GLU A 71 -64.01 44.93 -41.07
C GLU A 71 -64.04 43.86 -39.98
N ILE A 72 -65.22 43.56 -39.41
CA ILE A 72 -65.40 42.45 -38.45
C ILE A 72 -64.97 41.13 -39.08
N LYS A 73 -65.38 40.84 -40.32
CA LYS A 73 -64.98 39.58 -40.98
C LYS A 73 -63.49 39.49 -41.29
N GLN A 74 -62.86 40.58 -41.72
CA GLN A 74 -61.41 40.63 -41.89
C GLN A 74 -60.67 40.42 -40.55
N LEU A 75 -61.23 40.92 -39.45
CA LEU A 75 -60.70 40.69 -38.10
C LEU A 75 -60.94 39.25 -37.62
N GLU A 76 -62.12 38.66 -37.87
CA GLU A 76 -62.42 37.25 -37.58
C GLU A 76 -61.45 36.32 -38.32
N GLU A 77 -61.29 36.49 -39.64
CA GLU A 77 -60.42 35.68 -40.50
C GLU A 77 -58.93 35.86 -40.15
N ARG A 78 -58.53 37.07 -39.72
CA ARG A 78 -57.19 37.35 -39.19
C ARG A 78 -56.95 36.73 -37.81
N ILE A 79 -57.94 36.77 -36.91
CA ILE A 79 -57.89 36.09 -35.61
C ILE A 79 -57.81 34.58 -35.80
N GLU A 80 -58.59 34.02 -36.73
CA GLU A 80 -58.57 32.59 -37.04
C GLU A 80 -57.20 32.17 -37.60
N LYS A 81 -56.64 32.93 -38.54
CA LYS A 81 -55.27 32.71 -39.04
C LYS A 81 -54.21 32.80 -37.92
N GLN A 82 -54.24 33.86 -37.11
CA GLN A 82 -53.30 34.01 -35.98
C GLN A 82 -53.47 32.91 -34.92
N SER A 83 -54.69 32.40 -34.73
CA SER A 83 -54.95 31.27 -33.84
C SER A 83 -54.38 29.96 -34.40
N SER A 84 -54.45 29.73 -35.72
CA SER A 84 -53.79 28.57 -36.35
C SER A 84 -52.26 28.66 -36.26
N GLU A 85 -51.68 29.84 -36.50
CA GLU A 85 -50.23 30.06 -36.36
C GLU A 85 -49.76 29.84 -34.91
N LEU A 86 -50.57 30.26 -33.91
CA LEU A 86 -50.31 29.98 -32.49
C LEU A 86 -50.41 28.47 -32.15
N ILE A 87 -51.37 27.75 -32.71
CA ILE A 87 -51.52 26.30 -32.51
C ILE A 87 -50.31 25.55 -33.10
N ASP A 88 -49.87 25.91 -34.31
CA ASP A 88 -48.69 25.32 -34.96
C ASP A 88 -47.40 25.64 -34.18
N LEU A 89 -47.25 26.87 -33.69
CA LEU A 89 -46.12 27.24 -32.82
C LEU A 89 -46.14 26.45 -31.49
N LEU A 90 -47.31 26.30 -30.86
CA LEU A 90 -47.46 25.52 -29.63
C LEU A 90 -47.11 24.04 -29.84
N ALA A 91 -47.54 23.45 -30.95
CA ALA A 91 -47.17 22.09 -31.35
C ALA A 91 -45.65 21.96 -31.59
N GLN A 92 -45.03 22.95 -32.24
CA GLN A 92 -43.57 22.98 -32.41
C GLN A 92 -42.80 23.13 -31.09
N THR A 93 -43.31 23.90 -30.11
CA THR A 93 -42.71 23.94 -28.77
C THR A 93 -42.85 22.60 -28.05
N GLN A 94 -44.01 21.94 -28.08
CA GLN A 94 -44.17 20.63 -27.45
C GLN A 94 -43.20 19.58 -28.03
N ILE A 95 -43.02 19.55 -29.35
CA ILE A 95 -42.04 18.66 -30.00
C ILE A 95 -40.60 18.99 -29.57
N LYS A 96 -40.26 20.27 -29.39
CA LYS A 96 -38.94 20.71 -28.89
C LYS A 96 -38.75 20.36 -27.41
N ASP A 97 -39.77 20.52 -26.58
CA ASP A 97 -39.73 20.17 -25.15
C ASP A 97 -39.57 18.66 -24.95
N GLU A 98 -40.24 17.84 -25.77
CA GLU A 98 -40.04 16.38 -25.81
C GLU A 98 -38.60 16.02 -26.24
N GLN A 99 -38.05 16.69 -27.26
CA GLN A 99 -36.66 16.50 -27.68
C GLN A 99 -35.65 16.91 -26.58
N ILE A 100 -35.89 18.02 -25.90
CA ILE A 100 -35.08 18.48 -24.76
C ILE A 100 -35.14 17.46 -23.63
N ALA A 101 -36.32 16.92 -23.31
CA ALA A 101 -36.48 15.90 -22.27
C ALA A 101 -35.72 14.59 -22.59
N VAL A 102 -35.67 14.19 -23.87
CA VAL A 102 -34.83 13.05 -24.32
C VAL A 102 -33.34 13.36 -24.16
N VAL A 103 -32.87 14.52 -24.61
CA VAL A 103 -31.46 14.94 -24.49
C VAL A 103 -31.04 15.13 -23.02
N GLU A 104 -31.92 15.60 -22.15
CA GLU A 104 -31.69 15.64 -20.71
C GLU A 104 -31.56 14.24 -20.10
N LEU A 105 -32.38 13.27 -20.54
CA LEU A 105 -32.31 11.90 -20.06
C LEU A 105 -31.01 11.22 -20.50
N GLU A 106 -30.57 11.44 -21.74
CA GLU A 106 -29.27 10.98 -22.24
C GLU A 106 -28.12 11.63 -21.46
N ASN A 107 -28.14 12.95 -21.23
CA ASN A 107 -27.13 13.64 -20.40
C ASN A 107 -27.09 13.13 -18.95
N LYS A 108 -28.25 12.83 -18.35
CA LYS A 108 -28.33 12.19 -17.02
C LYS A 108 -27.74 10.78 -17.04
N ASN A 109 -27.83 10.06 -18.16
CA ASN A 109 -27.27 8.72 -18.31
C ASN A 109 -25.75 8.76 -18.55
N LEU A 110 -25.28 9.67 -19.41
CA LEU A 110 -23.85 9.94 -19.65
C LEU A 110 -23.13 10.41 -18.37
N ASN A 111 -23.76 11.27 -17.57
CA ASN A 111 -23.19 11.68 -16.28
C ASN A 111 -23.06 10.51 -15.28
N LYS A 112 -24.01 9.55 -15.28
CA LYS A 112 -23.87 8.32 -14.48
C LYS A 112 -22.69 7.48 -14.96
N GLN A 113 -22.54 7.29 -16.28
CA GLN A 113 -21.41 6.57 -16.86
C GLN A 113 -20.08 7.26 -16.54
N LEU A 114 -20.00 8.59 -16.60
CA LEU A 114 -18.81 9.36 -16.20
C LEU A 114 -18.46 9.18 -14.72
N GLN A 115 -19.43 9.22 -13.80
CA GLN A 115 -19.18 8.93 -12.38
C GLN A 115 -18.70 7.49 -12.14
N GLU A 116 -19.19 6.54 -12.94
CA GLU A 116 -18.81 5.13 -12.86
C GLU A 116 -17.38 4.91 -13.40
N ILE A 117 -17.01 5.58 -14.51
CA ILE A 117 -15.63 5.65 -15.02
C ILE A 117 -14.69 6.29 -13.99
N GLN A 118 -15.06 7.42 -13.38
CA GLN A 118 -14.25 8.08 -12.34
C GLN A 118 -14.01 7.19 -11.10
N LYS A 119 -15.01 6.39 -10.69
CA LYS A 119 -14.83 5.37 -9.64
C LYS A 119 -13.87 4.25 -10.08
N ASN A 120 -14.00 3.80 -11.32
CA ASN A 120 -13.11 2.76 -11.88
C ASN A 120 -11.67 3.27 -12.01
N ASP A 121 -11.44 4.51 -12.43
CA ASP A 121 -10.12 5.13 -12.47
C ASP A 121 -9.50 5.29 -11.07
N SER A 122 -10.31 5.67 -10.08
CA SER A 122 -9.88 5.71 -8.67
C SER A 122 -9.46 4.32 -8.18
N SER A 123 -10.23 3.29 -8.52
CA SER A 123 -9.91 1.89 -8.21
C SER A 123 -8.63 1.42 -8.92
N LEU A 124 -8.46 1.76 -10.20
CA LEU A 124 -7.25 1.47 -10.98
C LEU A 124 -6.01 2.18 -10.43
N TYR A 125 -6.15 3.38 -9.88
CA TYR A 125 -5.06 4.09 -9.19
C TYR A 125 -4.67 3.35 -7.90
N GLN A 126 -5.65 2.90 -7.11
CA GLN A 126 -5.41 2.05 -5.95
C GLN A 126 -4.67 0.77 -6.34
N ILE A 127 -5.15 0.04 -7.36
CA ILE A 127 -4.54 -1.20 -7.85
C ILE A 127 -3.12 -0.98 -8.38
N ARG A 128 -2.82 0.18 -8.99
CA ARG A 128 -1.44 0.53 -9.39
C ARG A 128 -0.54 0.72 -8.18
N ASN A 129 -0.97 1.47 -7.18
CA ASN A 129 -0.22 1.63 -5.94
C ASN A 129 0.02 0.29 -5.24
N ASP A 130 -1.00 -0.57 -5.15
CA ASP A 130 -0.89 -1.89 -4.54
C ASP A 130 0.08 -2.80 -5.33
N ARG A 131 0.01 -2.79 -6.67
CA ARG A 131 0.96 -3.50 -7.53
C ARG A 131 2.39 -2.99 -7.37
N ASP A 132 2.58 -1.68 -7.29
CA ASP A 132 3.91 -1.08 -7.20
C ASP A 132 4.51 -1.27 -5.79
N ASN A 133 3.68 -1.26 -4.73
CA ASN A 133 4.05 -1.70 -3.38
C ASN A 133 4.45 -3.19 -3.33
N LEU A 134 3.63 -4.07 -3.93
CA LEU A 134 3.94 -5.51 -4.03
C LEU A 134 5.22 -5.75 -4.83
N ARG A 135 5.48 -4.95 -5.86
CA ARG A 135 6.74 -5.01 -6.62
C ARG A 135 7.94 -4.65 -5.75
N CYS A 136 7.87 -3.57 -4.98
CA CYS A 136 8.93 -3.23 -4.01
C CYS A 136 9.16 -4.38 -3.02
N GLN A 137 8.10 -5.00 -2.49
CA GLN A 137 8.22 -6.17 -1.60
C GLN A 137 8.89 -7.38 -2.29
N VAL A 138 8.61 -7.63 -3.58
CA VAL A 138 9.26 -8.70 -4.36
C VAL A 138 10.73 -8.37 -4.63
N ASP A 139 11.06 -7.11 -4.90
CA ASP A 139 12.45 -6.66 -5.09
C ASP A 139 13.24 -6.77 -3.76
N ASP A 140 12.64 -6.36 -2.62
CA ASP A 140 13.20 -6.51 -1.27
C ASP A 140 13.41 -7.98 -0.88
N LEU A 141 12.43 -8.84 -1.15
CA LEU A 141 12.54 -10.29 -0.91
C LEU A 141 13.60 -10.94 -1.81
N SER A 142 13.74 -10.48 -3.06
CA SER A 142 14.80 -10.94 -3.95
C SER A 142 16.19 -10.58 -3.42
N ALA A 143 16.37 -9.35 -2.93
CA ALA A 143 17.61 -8.92 -2.27
C ALA A 143 17.88 -9.71 -0.96
N ALA A 144 16.83 -10.05 -0.20
CA ALA A 144 16.95 -10.93 0.97
C ALA A 144 17.39 -12.35 0.59
N VAL A 145 16.88 -12.91 -0.51
CA VAL A 145 17.31 -14.22 -1.04
C VAL A 145 18.74 -14.18 -1.56
N GLU A 146 19.15 -13.12 -2.27
CA GLU A 146 20.54 -12.97 -2.73
C GLU A 146 21.53 -12.84 -1.55
N THR A 147 21.17 -12.06 -0.53
CA THR A 147 22.01 -11.92 0.67
C THR A 147 22.06 -13.21 1.50
N ALA A 148 20.97 -13.96 1.59
CA ALA A 148 20.94 -15.30 2.19
C ALA A 148 21.82 -16.30 1.40
N GLY A 149 21.73 -16.32 0.06
CA GLY A 149 22.64 -17.13 -0.77
C GLY A 149 24.12 -16.73 -0.63
N ALA A 150 24.39 -15.45 -0.34
CA ALA A 150 25.74 -14.96 -0.05
C ALA A 150 26.23 -15.26 1.38
N THR A 151 25.34 -15.47 2.35
CA THR A 151 25.70 -16.01 3.69
C THR A 151 25.88 -17.52 3.63
N GLU A 152 25.02 -18.25 2.92
CA GLU A 152 25.16 -19.70 2.70
C GLU A 152 26.52 -20.04 2.06
N LYS A 153 26.90 -19.33 0.98
CA LYS A 153 28.21 -19.50 0.34
C LYS A 153 29.38 -19.23 1.28
N ARG A 154 29.25 -18.26 2.21
CA ARG A 154 30.27 -17.99 3.24
C ARG A 154 30.34 -19.11 4.28
N CYS A 155 29.19 -19.54 4.82
CA CYS A 155 29.11 -20.67 5.75
C CYS A 155 29.67 -21.96 5.14
N MET A 156 29.38 -22.23 3.85
CA MET A 156 29.96 -23.35 3.10
C MET A 156 31.48 -23.21 2.96
N HIS A 157 32.00 -22.01 2.73
CA HIS A 157 33.44 -21.79 2.67
C HIS A 157 34.12 -22.02 4.03
N GLU A 158 33.54 -21.48 5.11
CA GLU A 158 33.99 -21.72 6.50
C GLU A 158 33.90 -23.20 6.90
N LEU A 159 32.86 -23.93 6.46
CA LEU A 159 32.75 -25.38 6.66
C LEU A 159 33.83 -26.15 5.89
N THR A 160 34.13 -25.77 4.64
CA THR A 160 35.23 -26.41 3.89
C THR A 160 36.60 -26.09 4.47
N GLU A 161 36.81 -24.87 4.98
CA GLU A 161 38.07 -24.48 5.63
C GLU A 161 38.24 -25.16 7.00
N THR A 162 37.19 -25.24 7.82
CA THR A 162 37.24 -25.96 9.10
C THR A 162 37.40 -27.46 8.90
N ARG A 163 36.82 -28.04 7.85
CA ARG A 163 37.10 -29.41 7.42
C ARG A 163 38.56 -29.60 7.03
N GLY A 164 39.14 -28.72 6.22
CA GLY A 164 40.57 -28.76 5.89
C GLY A 164 41.49 -28.61 7.11
N ARG A 165 41.08 -27.79 8.09
CA ARG A 165 41.78 -27.67 9.39
C ARG A 165 41.66 -28.95 10.24
N LEU A 166 40.52 -29.64 10.20
CA LEU A 166 40.31 -30.95 10.83
C LEU A 166 41.13 -32.06 10.17
N ASP A 167 41.18 -32.10 8.83
CA ASP A 167 41.99 -33.06 8.07
C ASP A 167 43.49 -32.86 8.38
N LEU A 168 43.96 -31.61 8.43
CA LEU A 168 45.32 -31.27 8.84
C LEU A 168 45.62 -31.68 10.29
N ALA A 169 44.66 -31.47 11.21
CA ALA A 169 44.78 -31.92 12.60
C ALA A 169 44.80 -33.46 12.71
N GLY A 170 44.06 -34.17 11.85
CA GLY A 170 44.12 -35.63 11.70
C GLY A 170 45.50 -36.11 11.27
N VAL A 171 46.08 -35.50 10.24
CA VAL A 171 47.46 -35.78 9.78
C VAL A 171 48.49 -35.49 10.87
N GLN A 172 48.33 -34.40 11.65
CA GLN A 172 49.19 -34.11 12.80
C GLN A 172 49.03 -35.14 13.93
N ALA A 173 47.80 -35.57 14.23
CA ALA A 173 47.53 -36.64 15.20
C ALA A 173 48.16 -37.97 14.76
N ASP A 174 48.12 -38.30 13.46
CA ASP A 174 48.77 -39.49 12.91
C ASP A 174 50.30 -39.38 12.90
N ALA A 175 50.86 -38.20 12.63
CA ALA A 175 52.30 -37.96 12.79
C ALA A 175 52.74 -38.17 14.24
N LEU A 176 51.94 -37.70 15.22
CA LEU A 176 52.15 -37.93 16.65
C LEU A 176 51.97 -39.40 17.06
N ARG A 177 50.98 -40.12 16.51
CA ARG A 177 50.82 -41.57 16.70
C ARG A 177 52.04 -42.33 16.19
N HIS A 178 52.55 -42.01 14.99
CA HIS A 178 53.78 -42.59 14.46
C HIS A 178 55.05 -42.17 15.23
N ALA A 179 55.09 -40.98 15.82
CA ALA A 179 56.15 -40.59 16.74
C ALA A 179 56.11 -41.41 18.04
N LEU A 180 54.92 -41.61 18.63
CA LEU A 180 54.70 -42.47 19.79
C LEU A 180 55.09 -43.93 19.54
N ILE A 181 54.77 -44.48 18.37
CA ILE A 181 55.20 -45.83 17.97
C ILE A 181 56.74 -45.91 17.86
N ARG A 182 57.40 -44.88 17.30
CA ARG A 182 58.86 -44.79 17.22
C ARG A 182 59.54 -44.57 18.57
N ILE A 183 58.89 -43.88 19.52
CA ILE A 183 59.36 -43.75 20.90
C ILE A 183 59.20 -45.11 21.60
N ARG A 184 58.05 -45.77 21.48
CA ARG A 184 57.79 -47.11 22.02
C ARG A 184 58.82 -48.15 21.55
N SER A 185 59.18 -48.16 20.27
CA SER A 185 60.21 -49.07 19.72
C SER A 185 61.67 -48.68 20.04
N LYS A 186 61.90 -47.50 20.60
CA LYS A 186 63.17 -47.12 21.27
C LYS A 186 63.16 -47.52 22.74
N CYS A 187 62.08 -47.25 23.48
CA CYS A 187 61.95 -47.62 24.89
C CYS A 187 62.09 -49.13 25.15
N VAL A 188 61.58 -49.99 24.25
CA VAL A 188 61.73 -51.45 24.35
C VAL A 188 63.21 -51.91 24.39
N ARG A 189 64.15 -51.12 23.84
CA ARG A 189 65.60 -51.42 23.87
C ARG A 189 66.35 -50.87 25.08
N ILE A 190 65.70 -50.08 25.94
CA ILE A 190 66.33 -49.38 27.08
C ILE A 190 65.90 -50.01 28.43
N LEU A 191 65.04 -51.04 28.40
CA LEU A 191 64.45 -51.71 29.57
C LEU A 191 65.40 -52.69 30.31
N GLN A 192 66.66 -52.30 30.55
CA GLN A 192 67.59 -53.04 31.43
C GLN A 192 68.22 -52.17 32.54
N ASP A 193 67.95 -50.86 32.59
CA ASP A 193 68.48 -49.97 33.63
C ASP A 193 67.39 -49.46 34.60
N SER A 194 67.70 -49.46 35.91
CA SER A 194 66.74 -49.14 36.98
C SER A 194 66.25 -47.67 36.96
N ASN A 195 67.09 -46.73 36.50
CA ASN A 195 66.70 -45.32 36.34
C ASN A 195 65.62 -45.10 35.25
N VAL A 196 65.47 -46.03 34.32
CA VAL A 196 64.53 -45.93 33.19
C VAL A 196 63.09 -46.08 33.66
N MET A 197 62.83 -46.87 34.72
CA MET A 197 61.50 -47.05 35.29
C MET A 197 60.92 -45.76 35.90
N ASN A 198 61.76 -44.88 36.44
CA ASN A 198 61.31 -43.60 36.98
C ASN A 198 60.84 -42.65 35.87
N GLU A 199 61.56 -42.57 34.75
CA GLU A 199 61.11 -41.77 33.60
C GLU A 199 59.97 -42.43 32.82
N ILE A 200 59.88 -43.76 32.76
CA ILE A 200 58.66 -44.45 32.28
C ILE A 200 57.45 -44.09 33.15
N THR A 201 57.61 -43.98 34.46
CA THR A 201 56.53 -43.59 35.37
C THR A 201 56.13 -42.12 35.18
N ARG A 202 57.09 -41.21 34.97
CA ARG A 202 56.81 -39.82 34.57
C ARG A 202 56.08 -39.75 33.23
N ILE A 203 56.56 -40.45 32.20
CA ILE A 203 55.95 -40.49 30.86
C ILE A 203 54.53 -41.06 30.93
N ARG A 204 54.28 -42.13 31.71
CA ARG A 204 52.93 -42.64 31.98
C ARG A 204 52.04 -41.56 32.61
N SER A 205 52.53 -40.84 33.62
CA SER A 205 51.75 -39.74 34.23
C SER A 205 51.42 -38.59 33.26
N TYR A 206 52.29 -38.31 32.28
CA TYR A 206 51.99 -37.34 31.22
C TYR A 206 51.01 -37.89 30.19
N LEU A 207 51.12 -39.16 29.81
CA LEU A 207 50.18 -39.82 28.89
C LEU A 207 48.78 -39.96 29.50
N ASP A 208 48.66 -40.25 30.80
CA ASP A 208 47.37 -40.28 31.49
C ASP A 208 46.76 -38.87 31.62
N LYS A 209 47.57 -37.82 31.88
CA LYS A 209 47.10 -36.42 31.81
C LYS A 209 46.61 -36.04 30.42
N ILE A 210 47.30 -36.48 29.36
CA ILE A 210 46.88 -36.27 27.97
C ILE A 210 45.58 -37.03 27.68
N ARG A 211 45.45 -38.28 28.16
CA ARG A 211 44.21 -39.08 28.01
C ARG A 211 43.01 -38.38 28.64
N VAL A 212 43.12 -37.97 29.90
CA VAL A 212 42.05 -37.23 30.61
C VAL A 212 41.72 -35.91 29.89
N HIS A 213 42.71 -35.22 29.31
CA HIS A 213 42.45 -34.01 28.51
C HIS A 213 41.77 -34.28 27.17
N LEU A 214 41.96 -35.47 26.58
CA LEU A 214 41.26 -35.89 25.37
C LEU A 214 39.83 -36.34 25.69
N GLU A 215 39.64 -37.13 26.75
CA GLU A 215 38.32 -37.54 27.26
C GLU A 215 37.45 -36.30 27.56
N LEU A 216 37.96 -35.32 28.30
CA LEU A 216 37.26 -34.05 28.56
C LEU A 216 36.95 -33.23 27.30
N LYS A 217 37.70 -33.43 26.20
CA LYS A 217 37.42 -32.78 24.91
C LYS A 217 36.39 -33.55 24.10
N ASP A 218 36.44 -34.88 24.09
CA ASP A 218 35.42 -35.71 23.46
C ASP A 218 34.06 -35.51 24.17
N ASP A 219 34.02 -35.43 25.50
CA ASP A 219 32.80 -35.08 26.25
C ASP A 219 32.24 -33.71 25.81
N ALA A 220 33.09 -32.70 25.70
CA ALA A 220 32.70 -31.36 25.27
C ALA A 220 32.20 -31.32 23.81
N VAL A 221 32.84 -32.06 22.91
CA VAL A 221 32.40 -32.22 21.51
C VAL A 221 31.08 -32.97 21.43
N THR A 222 30.90 -34.01 22.23
CA THR A 222 29.67 -34.82 22.29
C THR A 222 28.50 -34.00 22.83
N MET A 223 28.71 -33.21 23.89
CA MET A 223 27.73 -32.24 24.37
C MET A 223 27.38 -31.18 23.33
N HIS A 224 28.38 -30.65 22.60
CA HIS A 224 28.12 -29.65 21.57
C HIS A 224 27.32 -30.23 20.39
N LYS A 225 27.66 -31.46 19.96
CA LYS A 225 26.91 -32.21 18.94
C LYS A 225 25.46 -32.43 19.36
N ALA A 226 25.23 -32.92 20.58
CA ALA A 226 23.86 -33.11 21.10
C ALA A 226 23.08 -31.78 21.18
N GLY A 227 23.74 -30.67 21.53
CA GLY A 227 23.12 -29.34 21.52
C GLY A 227 22.74 -28.84 20.12
N LEU A 228 23.55 -29.15 19.10
CA LEU A 228 23.21 -28.86 17.70
C LEU A 228 22.10 -29.78 17.17
N GLU A 229 22.09 -31.06 17.55
CA GLU A 229 21.03 -32.01 17.19
C GLU A 229 19.68 -31.65 17.82
N CYS A 230 19.63 -31.11 19.04
CA CYS A 230 18.41 -30.53 19.59
C CYS A 230 17.94 -29.33 18.77
N ARG A 231 18.81 -28.34 18.53
CA ARG A 231 18.46 -27.15 17.76
C ARG A 231 18.03 -27.44 16.32
N LEU A 232 18.53 -28.52 15.72
CA LEU A 232 18.09 -28.98 14.41
C LEU A 232 16.65 -29.52 14.48
N ARG A 233 16.33 -30.37 15.47
CA ARG A 233 14.95 -30.84 15.68
C ARG A 233 13.98 -29.71 15.98
N ASP A 234 14.37 -28.76 16.84
CA ASP A 234 13.54 -27.60 17.17
C ASP A 234 13.18 -26.81 15.89
N ALA A 235 14.15 -26.63 14.98
CA ALA A 235 13.96 -25.97 13.69
C ALA A 235 13.20 -26.83 12.65
N GLU A 236 13.31 -28.16 12.70
CA GLU A 236 12.52 -29.08 11.87
C GLU A 236 11.05 -29.08 12.29
N GLU A 237 10.76 -29.03 13.60
CA GLU A 237 9.41 -28.86 14.14
C GLU A 237 8.82 -27.48 13.78
N GLU A 238 9.60 -26.40 13.90
CA GLU A 238 9.17 -25.04 13.50
C GLU A 238 8.88 -24.94 11.99
N CYS A 239 9.72 -25.56 11.15
CA CYS A 239 9.44 -25.67 9.71
C CYS A 239 8.11 -26.41 9.45
N ALA A 240 7.87 -27.53 10.13
CA ALA A 240 6.66 -28.31 9.97
C ALA A 240 5.39 -27.57 10.42
N THR A 241 5.46 -26.76 11.49
CA THR A 241 4.31 -25.93 11.90
C THR A 241 4.02 -24.82 10.89
N LEU A 242 5.05 -24.12 10.40
CA LEU A 242 4.89 -23.07 9.37
C LEU A 242 4.35 -23.63 8.05
N GLU A 243 4.76 -24.84 7.66
CA GLU A 243 4.28 -25.50 6.44
C GLU A 243 2.81 -25.93 6.57
N HIS A 244 2.37 -26.34 7.77
CA HIS A 244 0.96 -26.59 8.07
C HIS A 244 0.11 -25.30 8.08
N GLU A 245 0.62 -24.21 8.67
CA GLU A 245 -0.05 -22.90 8.64
C GLU A 245 -0.21 -22.37 7.21
N LYS A 246 0.84 -22.49 6.39
CA LYS A 246 0.81 -22.18 4.97
C LYS A 246 -0.29 -22.97 4.25
N GLN A 247 -0.35 -24.29 4.44
CA GLN A 247 -1.39 -25.13 3.82
C GLN A 247 -2.81 -24.71 4.24
N CYS A 248 -3.02 -24.41 5.53
CA CYS A 248 -4.31 -23.92 6.05
C CYS A 248 -4.71 -22.58 5.40
N MET A 249 -3.75 -21.68 5.20
CA MET A 249 -3.95 -20.40 4.51
C MET A 249 -4.24 -20.57 3.01
N GLU A 250 -3.54 -21.47 2.31
CA GLU A 250 -3.82 -21.82 0.92
C GLU A 250 -5.25 -22.39 0.75
N GLU A 251 -5.67 -23.30 1.64
CA GLU A 251 -7.05 -23.81 1.66
C GLU A 251 -8.09 -22.72 1.98
N HIS A 252 -7.77 -21.74 2.82
CA HIS A 252 -8.64 -20.60 3.10
C HIS A 252 -8.75 -19.65 1.89
N CYS A 253 -7.65 -19.41 1.17
CA CYS A 253 -7.63 -18.66 -0.07
C CYS A 253 -8.46 -19.36 -1.17
N ALA A 254 -8.27 -20.66 -1.39
CA ALA A 254 -9.03 -21.44 -2.37
C ALA A 254 -10.54 -21.46 -2.07
N ARG A 255 -10.93 -21.55 -0.79
CA ARG A 255 -12.34 -21.44 -0.36
C ARG A 255 -12.93 -20.05 -0.64
N ASN A 256 -12.17 -18.97 -0.40
CA ASN A 256 -12.62 -17.62 -0.71
C ASN A 256 -12.69 -17.35 -2.21
N GLU A 257 -11.74 -17.84 -3.00
CA GLU A 257 -11.79 -17.74 -4.46
C GLU A 257 -13.02 -18.46 -5.02
N SER A 258 -13.27 -19.71 -4.60
CA SER A 258 -14.46 -20.48 -4.97
C SER A 258 -15.75 -19.73 -4.64
N ARG A 259 -15.83 -19.12 -3.45
CA ARG A 259 -16.96 -18.28 -3.02
C ARG A 259 -17.13 -17.02 -3.88
N MET A 260 -16.04 -16.40 -4.33
CA MET A 260 -16.07 -15.22 -5.21
C MET A 260 -16.40 -15.57 -6.66
N VAL A 261 -16.04 -16.78 -7.12
CA VAL A 261 -16.48 -17.33 -8.42
C VAL A 261 -17.99 -17.60 -8.39
N GLU A 262 -18.50 -18.28 -7.36
CA GLU A 262 -19.93 -18.58 -7.24
C GLU A 262 -20.79 -17.30 -7.12
N LYS A 263 -20.33 -16.29 -6.36
CA LYS A 263 -20.99 -14.97 -6.35
C LYS A 263 -21.03 -14.30 -7.73
N ARG A 264 -19.96 -14.41 -8.53
CA ARG A 264 -19.94 -13.90 -9.92
C ARG A 264 -20.88 -14.68 -10.84
N ARG A 265 -21.00 -16.00 -10.64
CA ARG A 265 -21.98 -16.84 -11.36
C ARG A 265 -23.41 -16.41 -11.04
N GLN A 266 -23.75 -16.28 -9.76
CA GLN A 266 -25.06 -15.81 -9.28
C GLN A 266 -25.40 -14.43 -9.84
N TRP A 267 -24.48 -13.46 -9.74
CA TRP A 267 -24.69 -12.13 -10.31
C TRP A 267 -24.86 -12.15 -11.85
N SER A 268 -24.15 -13.03 -12.55
CA SER A 268 -24.34 -13.21 -14.00
C SER A 268 -25.69 -13.85 -14.35
N GLU A 269 -26.21 -14.74 -13.49
CA GLU A 269 -27.53 -15.35 -13.64
C GLU A 269 -28.65 -14.32 -13.36
N GLU A 270 -28.51 -13.51 -12.32
CA GLU A 270 -29.38 -12.36 -12.01
C GLU A 270 -29.38 -11.30 -13.13
N GLN A 271 -28.23 -10.98 -13.71
CA GLN A 271 -28.16 -10.11 -14.89
C GLN A 271 -28.81 -10.75 -16.13
N GLY A 272 -28.77 -12.08 -16.23
CA GLY A 272 -29.47 -12.84 -17.26
C GLY A 272 -30.99 -12.76 -17.12
N THR A 273 -31.53 -12.98 -15.91
CA THR A 273 -32.97 -12.89 -15.64
C THR A 273 -33.48 -11.46 -15.79
N LEU A 274 -32.77 -10.46 -15.26
CA LEU A 274 -33.13 -9.04 -15.42
C LEU A 274 -33.16 -8.58 -16.89
N LYS A 275 -32.28 -9.12 -17.75
CA LYS A 275 -32.33 -8.88 -19.20
C LYS A 275 -33.52 -9.59 -19.86
N GLY A 276 -33.85 -10.80 -19.41
CA GLY A 276 -35.05 -11.52 -19.83
C GLY A 276 -36.33 -10.77 -19.49
N ASP A 277 -36.45 -10.32 -18.23
CA ASP A 277 -37.60 -9.56 -17.73
C ASP A 277 -37.75 -8.21 -18.43
N ASN A 278 -36.66 -7.46 -18.65
CA ASN A 278 -36.70 -6.25 -19.47
C ASN A 278 -37.20 -6.54 -20.89
N LYS A 279 -36.75 -7.62 -21.53
CA LYS A 279 -37.22 -7.99 -22.87
C LYS A 279 -38.71 -8.39 -22.89
N ILE A 280 -39.20 -9.04 -21.85
CA ILE A 280 -40.64 -9.35 -21.68
C ILE A 280 -41.45 -8.07 -21.45
N LEU A 281 -40.95 -7.13 -20.64
CA LEU A 281 -41.59 -5.83 -20.41
C LEU A 281 -41.62 -4.98 -21.67
N GLN A 282 -40.55 -5.01 -22.47
CA GLN A 282 -40.49 -4.28 -23.73
C GLN A 282 -41.47 -4.84 -24.76
N LEU A 283 -41.55 -6.17 -24.93
CA LEU A 283 -42.57 -6.80 -25.78
C LEU A 283 -44.01 -6.45 -25.35
N LYS A 284 -44.29 -6.36 -24.04
CA LYS A 284 -45.59 -5.92 -23.53
C LYS A 284 -45.84 -4.43 -23.80
N LEU A 285 -44.81 -3.59 -23.72
CA LEU A 285 -44.92 -2.16 -24.06
C LEU A 285 -45.22 -1.98 -25.54
N ASP A 286 -44.52 -2.70 -26.42
CA ASP A 286 -44.75 -2.70 -27.87
C ASP A 286 -46.19 -3.17 -28.21
N GLU A 287 -46.70 -4.18 -27.49
CA GLU A 287 -48.07 -4.69 -27.66
C GLU A 287 -49.14 -3.66 -27.22
N GLU A 288 -48.91 -2.93 -26.12
CA GLU A 288 -49.81 -1.85 -25.69
C GLU A 288 -49.72 -0.60 -26.59
N ILE A 289 -48.53 -0.25 -27.10
CA ILE A 289 -48.36 0.81 -28.10
C ILE A 289 -49.19 0.48 -29.34
N LYS A 290 -49.10 -0.77 -29.84
CA LYS A 290 -49.89 -1.21 -30.99
C LYS A 290 -51.41 -1.13 -30.75
N LYS A 291 -51.89 -1.49 -29.56
CA LYS A 291 -53.32 -1.31 -29.18
C LYS A 291 -53.72 0.16 -29.19
N VAL A 292 -52.87 1.07 -28.71
CA VAL A 292 -53.11 2.51 -28.75
C VAL A 292 -53.14 3.04 -30.19
N GLU A 293 -52.29 2.54 -31.08
CA GLU A 293 -52.31 2.89 -32.51
C GLU A 293 -53.57 2.38 -33.22
N GLU A 294 -53.99 1.14 -32.95
CA GLU A 294 -55.23 0.56 -33.46
C GLU A 294 -56.44 1.40 -33.03
N LEU A 295 -56.55 1.73 -31.73
CA LEU A 295 -57.59 2.61 -31.17
C LEU A 295 -57.54 4.03 -31.74
N ARG A 296 -56.35 4.61 -31.95
CA ARG A 296 -56.19 5.91 -32.64
C ARG A 296 -56.71 5.84 -34.08
N SER A 297 -56.42 4.75 -34.79
CA SER A 297 -56.90 4.55 -36.18
C SER A 297 -58.43 4.41 -36.24
N GLU A 298 -59.03 3.78 -35.24
CA GLU A 298 -60.48 3.59 -35.15
C GLU A 298 -61.21 4.87 -34.75
N ASN A 299 -60.67 5.61 -33.78
CA ASN A 299 -61.15 6.94 -33.43
C ASN A 299 -61.07 7.91 -34.63
N LEU A 300 -60.00 7.85 -35.43
CA LEU A 300 -59.88 8.65 -36.65
C LEU A 300 -60.94 8.28 -37.72
N LYS A 301 -61.34 7.00 -37.81
CA LYS A 301 -62.47 6.58 -38.67
C LYS A 301 -63.81 7.14 -38.15
N LEU A 302 -64.04 7.08 -36.84
CA LEU A 302 -65.23 7.62 -36.18
C LEU A 302 -65.34 9.14 -36.34
N VAL A 303 -64.25 9.88 -36.23
CA VAL A 303 -64.22 11.34 -36.48
C VAL A 303 -64.57 11.65 -37.95
N ARG A 304 -64.02 10.89 -38.91
CA ARG A 304 -64.38 11.05 -40.33
C ARG A 304 -65.85 10.75 -40.62
N LEU A 305 -66.42 9.74 -39.96
CA LEU A 305 -67.85 9.41 -40.05
C LEU A 305 -68.73 10.55 -39.52
N HIS A 306 -68.47 11.03 -38.29
CA HIS A 306 -69.21 12.16 -37.72
C HIS A 306 -69.05 13.45 -38.55
N SER A 307 -67.87 13.72 -39.11
CA SER A 307 -67.68 14.85 -40.03
C SER A 307 -68.59 14.74 -41.26
N LYS A 308 -68.66 13.55 -41.87
CA LYS A 308 -69.53 13.30 -43.02
C LYS A 308 -71.01 13.43 -42.66
N GLU A 309 -71.43 12.92 -41.50
CA GLU A 309 -72.81 13.06 -41.01
C GLU A 309 -73.16 14.53 -40.73
N LEU A 310 -72.24 15.31 -40.18
CA LEU A 310 -72.40 16.75 -40.00
C LEU A 310 -72.51 17.48 -41.36
N ASP A 311 -71.72 17.10 -42.36
CA ASP A 311 -71.80 17.68 -43.70
C ASP A 311 -73.12 17.30 -44.42
N GLU A 312 -73.58 16.06 -44.28
CA GLU A 312 -74.90 15.64 -44.76
C GLU A 312 -76.04 16.39 -44.05
N MET A 313 -75.92 16.62 -42.73
CA MET A 313 -76.87 17.44 -41.95
C MET A 313 -76.86 18.91 -42.40
N ARG A 314 -75.68 19.51 -42.63
CA ARG A 314 -75.53 20.86 -43.19
C ARG A 314 -76.18 20.94 -44.57
N GLN A 315 -75.94 19.97 -45.46
CA GLN A 315 -76.59 19.93 -46.77
C GLN A 315 -78.12 19.85 -46.65
N ARG A 316 -78.65 18.92 -45.84
CA ARG A 316 -80.11 18.80 -45.60
C ARG A 316 -80.71 20.11 -45.08
N TRP A 317 -80.02 20.81 -44.18
CA TRP A 317 -80.43 22.11 -43.66
C TRP A 317 -80.46 23.20 -44.75
N VAL A 318 -79.44 23.25 -45.62
CA VAL A 318 -79.41 24.16 -46.77
C VAL A 318 -80.57 23.88 -47.74
N THR A 319 -80.83 22.61 -48.08
CA THR A 319 -81.94 22.26 -48.96
C THR A 319 -83.30 22.58 -48.34
N ALA A 320 -83.47 22.33 -47.03
CA ALA A 320 -84.69 22.70 -46.30
C ALA A 320 -84.87 24.22 -46.23
N SER A 321 -83.79 24.99 -46.04
CA SER A 321 -83.81 26.45 -46.08
C SER A 321 -84.25 26.98 -47.45
N GLN A 322 -83.71 26.43 -48.55
CA GLN A 322 -84.13 26.76 -49.92
C GLN A 322 -85.60 26.39 -50.21
N MET A 323 -86.08 25.24 -49.71
CA MET A 323 -87.49 24.88 -49.82
C MET A 323 -88.39 25.86 -49.04
N ASN A 324 -87.96 26.31 -47.86
CA ASN A 324 -88.71 27.27 -47.04
C ASN A 324 -88.72 28.67 -47.68
N GLU A 325 -87.63 29.07 -48.34
CA GLU A 325 -87.55 30.28 -49.17
C GLU A 325 -88.50 30.20 -50.38
N SER A 326 -88.58 29.03 -51.05
CA SER A 326 -89.59 28.79 -52.10
C SER A 326 -91.04 28.77 -51.59
N LEU A 327 -91.27 28.25 -50.38
CA LEU A 327 -92.59 28.22 -49.74
C LEU A 327 -93.06 29.60 -49.32
N THR A 328 -92.19 30.43 -48.76
CA THR A 328 -92.49 31.82 -48.41
C THR A 328 -92.74 32.68 -49.65
N GLU A 329 -91.98 32.48 -50.73
CA GLU A 329 -92.24 33.12 -52.03
C GLU A 329 -93.60 32.68 -52.64
N LYS A 330 -94.00 31.40 -52.49
CA LYS A 330 -95.33 30.92 -52.88
C LYS A 330 -96.46 31.49 -51.99
N GLN A 331 -96.24 31.58 -50.68
CA GLN A 331 -97.20 32.19 -49.75
C GLN A 331 -97.42 33.67 -50.07
N LYS A 332 -96.37 34.39 -50.47
CA LYS A 332 -96.46 35.78 -50.91
C LYS A 332 -97.35 35.94 -52.15
N ARG A 333 -97.15 35.09 -53.18
CA ARG A 333 -98.01 35.07 -54.38
C ARG A 333 -99.46 34.72 -54.05
N LEU A 334 -99.69 33.71 -53.20
CA LEU A 334 -101.03 33.39 -52.70
C LEU A 334 -101.68 34.52 -51.91
N ALA A 335 -100.91 35.31 -51.15
CA ALA A 335 -101.42 36.49 -50.46
C ALA A 335 -101.78 37.63 -51.43
N GLU A 336 -101.02 37.81 -52.51
CA GLU A 336 -101.30 38.73 -53.61
C GLU A 336 -102.58 38.29 -54.38
N ASP A 337 -102.73 36.99 -54.68
CA ASP A 337 -103.93 36.42 -55.30
C ASP A 337 -105.18 36.57 -54.41
N ILE A 338 -105.08 36.30 -53.10
CA ILE A 338 -106.17 36.49 -52.14
C ILE A 338 -106.53 37.99 -51.99
N ALA A 339 -105.57 38.90 -52.10
CA ALA A 339 -105.84 40.34 -52.12
C ALA A 339 -106.59 40.75 -53.40
N HIS A 340 -106.22 40.18 -54.55
CA HIS A 340 -106.92 40.38 -55.82
C HIS A 340 -108.36 39.81 -55.78
N GLU A 341 -108.56 38.60 -55.27
CA GLU A 341 -109.87 37.95 -55.12
C GLU A 341 -110.79 38.72 -54.14
N LYS A 342 -110.25 39.25 -53.05
CA LYS A 342 -110.99 40.14 -52.14
C LYS A 342 -111.45 41.43 -52.82
N SER A 343 -110.66 41.98 -53.75
CA SER A 343 -111.10 43.13 -54.56
C SER A 343 -112.23 42.77 -55.54
N LEU A 344 -112.26 41.53 -56.06
CA LEU A 344 -113.35 41.02 -56.90
C LEU A 344 -114.63 40.77 -56.09
N THR A 345 -114.53 40.12 -54.92
CA THR A 345 -115.68 39.86 -54.05
C THR A 345 -116.24 41.12 -53.40
N GLN A 346 -115.50 42.23 -53.37
CA GLN A 346 -116.02 43.54 -52.98
C GLN A 346 -116.76 44.27 -54.12
N ARG A 347 -116.57 43.88 -55.39
CA ARG A 347 -117.41 44.35 -56.52
C ARG A 347 -118.68 43.53 -56.73
N LEU A 348 -118.72 42.27 -56.31
CA LEU A 348 -119.86 41.36 -56.51
C LEU A 348 -120.88 41.34 -55.36
N ARG A 349 -120.84 42.32 -54.44
CA ARG A 349 -121.78 42.44 -53.30
C ARG A 349 -122.76 43.62 -53.39
N SER A 350 -122.91 44.23 -54.56
CA SER A 350 -123.73 45.45 -54.75
C SER A 350 -124.86 45.30 -55.77
N GLU A 351 -125.32 44.06 -56.07
CA GLU A 351 -126.47 43.83 -56.96
C GLU A 351 -127.38 42.68 -56.44
N SER A 352 -128.66 42.76 -56.79
CA SER A 352 -129.75 41.77 -56.56
C SER A 352 -130.39 41.71 -55.15
N HIS A 353 -131.41 42.54 -54.95
CA HIS A 353 -132.44 42.44 -53.90
C HIS A 353 -133.69 41.67 -54.44
N ASP A 354 -134.53 41.16 -53.52
CA ASP A 354 -135.96 40.77 -53.68
C ASP A 354 -136.30 39.53 -54.58
N THR A 355 -137.27 38.65 -54.27
CA THR A 355 -138.65 38.87 -53.83
C THR A 355 -139.33 37.69 -53.09
N ASP A 356 -140.04 38.02 -52.02
CA ASP A 356 -141.36 37.56 -51.50
C ASP A 356 -142.12 36.27 -51.91
N SER A 357 -142.72 35.68 -50.86
CA SER A 357 -144.13 35.20 -50.73
C SER A 357 -144.64 33.93 -51.44
N ASN A 358 -145.03 32.92 -50.64
CA ASN A 358 -146.45 32.65 -50.32
C ASN A 358 -146.66 31.50 -49.31
N HIS A 359 -147.59 31.68 -48.36
CA HIS A 359 -148.00 30.68 -47.37
C HIS A 359 -149.27 29.92 -47.82
N ALA A 360 -149.15 28.65 -48.25
CA ALA A 360 -150.28 27.69 -48.30
C ALA A 360 -149.89 26.20 -48.52
N VAL A 361 -148.60 25.80 -48.44
CA VAL A 361 -148.15 24.41 -48.69
C VAL A 361 -147.25 23.87 -47.55
N THR A 362 -147.40 24.44 -46.35
CA THR A 362 -146.47 24.23 -45.24
C THR A 362 -146.63 22.86 -44.56
N VAL A 363 -147.85 22.31 -44.44
CA VAL A 363 -148.07 21.08 -43.65
C VAL A 363 -147.47 19.83 -44.32
N GLN A 364 -147.50 19.72 -45.64
CA GLN A 364 -146.99 18.54 -46.36
C GLN A 364 -145.49 18.63 -46.65
N LYS A 365 -144.93 19.85 -46.82
CA LYS A 365 -143.47 20.05 -46.85
C LYS A 365 -142.82 19.76 -45.49
N LEU A 366 -143.44 20.18 -44.37
CA LEU A 366 -142.93 19.90 -43.03
C LEU A 366 -142.93 18.40 -42.66
N GLN A 367 -143.72 17.55 -43.33
CA GLN A 367 -143.62 16.09 -43.17
C GLN A 367 -142.45 15.49 -43.94
N VAL A 368 -142.19 15.95 -45.17
CA VAL A 368 -140.99 15.55 -45.95
C VAL A 368 -139.72 16.09 -45.30
N GLU A 369 -139.75 17.30 -44.75
CA GLU A 369 -138.66 17.89 -43.98
C GLU A 369 -138.47 17.22 -42.63
N ASN A 370 -139.52 16.82 -41.90
CA ASN A 370 -139.36 15.95 -40.71
C ASN A 370 -138.74 14.60 -41.07
N TYR A 371 -139.12 13.97 -42.18
CA TYR A 371 -138.50 12.73 -42.62
C TYR A 371 -137.02 12.91 -43.00
N LYS A 372 -136.67 14.02 -43.69
CA LYS A 372 -135.28 14.38 -43.97
C LYS A 372 -134.49 14.72 -42.72
N LEU A 373 -135.06 15.49 -41.78
CA LEU A 373 -134.44 15.85 -40.50
C LEU A 373 -134.24 14.62 -39.62
N SER A 374 -135.20 13.68 -39.60
CA SER A 374 -135.06 12.38 -38.93
C SER A 374 -133.93 11.54 -39.55
N LYS A 375 -133.88 11.45 -40.88
CA LYS A 375 -132.80 10.75 -41.60
C LYS A 375 -131.42 11.42 -41.40
N ASN A 376 -131.38 12.76 -41.33
CA ASN A 376 -130.17 13.50 -41.03
C ASN A 376 -129.79 13.33 -39.55
N MET A 377 -130.74 13.22 -38.62
CA MET A 377 -130.48 12.95 -37.21
C MET A 377 -129.88 11.56 -37.02
N THR A 378 -130.41 10.53 -37.72
CA THR A 378 -129.81 9.20 -37.70
C THR A 378 -128.42 9.18 -38.32
N ALA A 379 -128.20 9.88 -39.45
CA ALA A 379 -126.87 10.01 -40.05
C ALA A 379 -125.87 10.73 -39.14
N ILE A 380 -126.30 11.81 -38.46
CA ILE A 380 -125.48 12.52 -37.47
C ILE A 380 -125.21 11.64 -36.24
N GLN A 381 -126.15 10.79 -35.82
CA GLN A 381 -125.90 9.82 -34.74
C GLN A 381 -124.92 8.72 -35.17
N GLU A 382 -125.00 8.23 -36.41
CA GLU A 382 -124.04 7.27 -36.98
C GLU A 382 -122.63 7.90 -37.10
N GLU A 383 -122.52 9.15 -37.59
CA GLU A 383 -121.25 9.90 -37.65
C GLU A 383 -120.69 10.19 -36.24
N LEU A 384 -121.54 10.57 -35.28
CA LEU A 384 -121.13 10.81 -33.89
C LEU A 384 -120.64 9.52 -33.22
N GLN A 385 -121.27 8.38 -33.53
CA GLN A 385 -120.88 7.07 -33.00
C GLN A 385 -119.58 6.57 -33.65
N ALA A 386 -119.42 6.73 -34.97
CA ALA A 386 -118.15 6.46 -35.65
C ALA A 386 -117.01 7.33 -35.12
N ALA A 387 -117.24 8.64 -34.91
CA ALA A 387 -116.26 9.54 -34.30
C ALA A 387 -115.94 9.18 -32.84
N HIS A 388 -116.89 8.62 -32.08
CA HIS A 388 -116.65 8.10 -30.74
C HIS A 388 -115.77 6.83 -30.76
N GLU A 389 -116.05 5.90 -31.67
CA GLU A 389 -115.25 4.69 -31.87
C GLU A 389 -113.82 5.03 -32.32
N GLU A 390 -113.67 5.97 -33.26
CA GLU A 390 -112.36 6.47 -33.70
C GLU A 390 -111.60 7.19 -32.57
N ARG A 391 -112.29 7.98 -31.74
CA ARG A 391 -111.69 8.64 -30.56
C ARG A 391 -111.18 7.62 -29.54
N GLU A 392 -111.95 6.58 -29.22
CA GLU A 392 -111.51 5.54 -28.28
C GLU A 392 -110.38 4.68 -28.87
N LYS A 393 -110.36 4.47 -30.19
CA LYS A 393 -109.22 3.85 -30.89
C LYS A 393 -107.95 4.69 -30.80
N ILE A 394 -108.01 5.99 -31.12
CA ILE A 394 -106.87 6.92 -30.99
C ILE A 394 -106.35 6.95 -29.55
N LYS A 395 -107.25 6.96 -28.57
CA LYS A 395 -106.91 6.93 -27.14
C LYS A 395 -106.20 5.63 -26.74
N PHE A 396 -106.63 4.48 -27.27
CA PHE A 396 -105.94 3.21 -27.09
C PHE A 396 -104.55 3.22 -27.74
N ASP A 397 -104.43 3.69 -28.98
CA ASP A 397 -103.16 3.74 -29.73
C ASP A 397 -102.14 4.66 -29.03
N VAL A 398 -102.55 5.86 -28.60
CA VAL A 398 -101.72 6.80 -27.82
C VAL A 398 -101.30 6.21 -26.47
N GLN A 399 -102.19 5.49 -25.79
CA GLN A 399 -101.86 4.84 -24.52
C GLN A 399 -100.86 3.70 -24.73
N HIS A 400 -101.04 2.89 -25.77
CA HIS A 400 -100.10 1.84 -26.16
C HIS A 400 -98.73 2.39 -26.61
N GLU A 401 -98.68 3.55 -27.29
CA GLU A 401 -97.42 4.24 -27.60
C GLU A 401 -96.71 4.77 -26.35
N ARG A 402 -97.44 5.42 -25.45
CA ARG A 402 -96.89 5.89 -24.17
C ARG A 402 -96.32 4.73 -23.36
N ASP A 403 -97.03 3.61 -23.29
CA ASP A 403 -96.61 2.46 -22.49
C ASP A 403 -95.42 1.73 -23.13
N ARG A 404 -95.32 1.70 -24.48
CA ARG A 404 -94.10 1.27 -25.21
C ARG A 404 -92.90 2.19 -24.93
N TRP A 405 -93.07 3.51 -24.95
CA TRP A 405 -92.01 4.47 -24.63
C TRP A 405 -91.54 4.38 -23.17
N LEU A 406 -92.48 4.22 -22.23
CA LEU A 406 -92.16 3.99 -20.82
C LEU A 406 -91.36 2.69 -20.61
N GLN A 407 -91.64 1.65 -21.38
CA GLN A 407 -90.86 0.41 -21.30
C GLN A 407 -89.47 0.59 -21.91
N ALA A 408 -89.34 1.23 -23.08
CA ALA A 408 -88.05 1.51 -23.70
C ALA A 408 -87.12 2.32 -22.79
N HIS A 409 -87.61 3.41 -22.17
CA HIS A 409 -86.83 4.19 -21.21
C HIS A 409 -86.47 3.43 -19.94
N LYS A 410 -87.32 2.51 -19.44
CA LYS A 410 -86.94 1.62 -18.33
C LYS A 410 -85.79 0.70 -18.73
N GLU A 411 -85.85 0.12 -19.94
CA GLU A 411 -84.77 -0.70 -20.50
C GLU A 411 -83.45 0.09 -20.61
N GLU A 412 -83.49 1.32 -21.10
CA GLU A 412 -82.32 2.23 -21.18
C GLU A 412 -81.72 2.55 -19.80
N VAL A 413 -82.56 2.88 -18.81
CA VAL A 413 -82.11 3.15 -17.43
C VAL A 413 -81.42 1.92 -16.83
N HIS A 414 -82.00 0.72 -16.98
CA HIS A 414 -81.38 -0.52 -16.50
C HIS A 414 -80.06 -0.84 -17.23
N GLN A 415 -79.92 -0.49 -18.51
CA GLN A 415 -78.65 -0.63 -19.24
C GLN A 415 -77.58 0.32 -18.71
N LEU A 416 -77.95 1.58 -18.42
CA LEU A 416 -77.05 2.56 -17.83
C LEU A 416 -76.64 2.17 -16.40
N GLU A 417 -77.57 1.69 -15.57
CA GLU A 417 -77.29 1.20 -14.22
C GLU A 417 -76.26 0.05 -14.24
N ARG A 418 -76.47 -0.96 -15.10
CA ARG A 418 -75.49 -2.06 -15.27
C ARG A 418 -74.13 -1.56 -15.77
N TYR A 419 -74.12 -0.66 -16.75
CA TYR A 419 -72.88 -0.06 -17.25
C TYR A 419 -72.08 0.62 -16.14
N TRP A 420 -72.75 1.39 -15.28
CA TRP A 420 -72.10 2.04 -14.14
C TRP A 420 -71.68 1.05 -13.05
N GLU A 421 -72.49 0.05 -12.71
CA GLU A 421 -72.10 -1.02 -11.79
C GLU A 421 -70.81 -1.74 -12.25
N ASP A 422 -70.74 -2.16 -13.52
CA ASP A 422 -69.56 -2.83 -14.06
C ASP A 422 -68.34 -1.92 -14.03
N LYS A 423 -68.50 -0.62 -14.34
CA LYS A 423 -67.44 0.37 -14.24
C LYS A 423 -66.97 0.58 -12.79
N TYR A 424 -67.88 0.59 -11.82
CA TYR A 424 -67.56 0.63 -10.40
C TYR A 424 -66.80 -0.63 -9.94
N ARG A 425 -67.20 -1.83 -10.36
CA ARG A 425 -66.48 -3.08 -10.06
C ARG A 425 -65.05 -3.08 -10.62
N VAL A 426 -64.82 -2.47 -11.79
CA VAL A 426 -63.47 -2.31 -12.36
C VAL A 426 -62.63 -1.33 -11.54
N LEU A 427 -63.20 -0.19 -11.14
CA LEU A 427 -62.54 0.79 -10.26
C LEU A 427 -62.21 0.21 -8.89
N GLU A 428 -63.10 -0.57 -8.29
CA GLU A 428 -62.86 -1.21 -7.00
C GLU A 428 -61.76 -2.27 -7.07
N LYS A 429 -61.73 -3.10 -8.13
CA LYS A 429 -60.61 -4.02 -8.39
C LYS A 429 -59.27 -3.28 -8.57
N MET A 430 -59.28 -2.13 -9.25
CA MET A 430 -58.11 -1.25 -9.37
C MET A 430 -57.67 -0.72 -8.01
N HIS A 431 -58.57 -0.19 -7.18
CA HIS A 431 -58.26 0.28 -5.83
C HIS A 431 -57.73 -0.84 -4.93
N GLN A 432 -58.33 -2.03 -4.95
CA GLN A 432 -57.82 -3.20 -4.21
C GLN A 432 -56.41 -3.60 -4.67
N LYS A 433 -56.13 -3.55 -5.98
CA LYS A 433 -54.80 -3.83 -6.54
C LYS A 433 -53.77 -2.77 -6.13
N THR A 434 -54.16 -1.49 -6.09
CA THR A 434 -53.31 -0.39 -5.62
C THR A 434 -53.06 -0.47 -4.11
N ALA A 435 -54.07 -0.79 -3.31
CA ALA A 435 -53.93 -0.99 -1.86
C ALA A 435 -52.97 -2.15 -1.53
N LYS A 436 -53.05 -3.27 -2.27
CA LYS A 436 -52.09 -4.39 -2.14
C LYS A 436 -50.65 -4.00 -2.53
N LYS A 437 -50.46 -3.17 -3.57
CA LYS A 437 -49.14 -2.62 -3.88
C LYS A 437 -48.63 -1.71 -2.76
N LEU A 438 -49.49 -0.87 -2.18
CA LEU A 438 -49.15 0.04 -1.07
C LEU A 438 -48.93 -0.67 0.27
N SER A 439 -49.38 -1.92 0.47
CA SER A 439 -48.91 -2.73 1.59
C SER A 439 -47.53 -3.31 1.29
N GLN A 440 -47.33 -3.91 0.11
CA GLN A 440 -46.03 -4.46 -0.31
C GLN A 440 -44.89 -3.43 -0.25
N PHE A 441 -45.13 -2.18 -0.67
CA PHE A 441 -44.12 -1.12 -0.52
C PHE A 441 -43.79 -0.79 0.94
N ARG A 442 -44.77 -0.83 1.85
CA ARG A 442 -44.51 -0.62 3.29
C ARG A 442 -43.74 -1.76 3.92
N ASP A 443 -43.99 -3.00 3.50
CA ASP A 443 -43.24 -4.17 3.95
C ASP A 443 -41.77 -4.05 3.48
N ILE A 444 -41.53 -3.68 2.21
CA ILE A 444 -40.19 -3.41 1.67
C ILE A 444 -39.49 -2.24 2.39
N ASP A 445 -40.18 -1.13 2.64
CA ASP A 445 -39.61 0.00 3.39
C ASP A 445 -39.18 -0.39 4.82
N GLN A 446 -39.93 -1.30 5.46
CA GLN A 446 -39.56 -1.84 6.76
C GLN A 446 -38.31 -2.73 6.68
N GLU A 447 -38.21 -3.65 5.70
CA GLU A 447 -37.01 -4.47 5.46
C GLU A 447 -35.77 -3.61 5.14
N VAL A 448 -35.94 -2.53 4.37
CA VAL A 448 -34.87 -1.56 4.08
C VAL A 448 -34.42 -0.83 5.34
N GLU A 449 -35.32 -0.50 6.25
CA GLU A 449 -34.97 0.16 7.52
C GLU A 449 -34.34 -0.81 8.53
N GLU A 450 -34.74 -2.08 8.55
CA GLU A 450 -34.09 -3.13 9.34
C GLU A 450 -32.67 -3.44 8.84
N THR A 451 -32.47 -3.56 7.52
CA THR A 451 -31.13 -3.72 6.94
C THR A 451 -30.23 -2.50 7.17
N ARG A 452 -30.76 -1.27 7.14
CA ARG A 452 -30.01 -0.07 7.57
C ARG A 452 -29.58 -0.12 9.04
N LYS A 453 -30.44 -0.60 9.94
CA LYS A 453 -30.09 -0.77 11.37
C LYS A 453 -28.99 -1.80 11.56
N ILE A 454 -29.05 -2.93 10.85
CA ILE A 454 -28.00 -3.96 10.86
C ILE A 454 -26.68 -3.38 10.34
N GLN A 455 -26.66 -2.73 9.16
CA GLN A 455 -25.46 -2.09 8.62
C GLN A 455 -24.89 -1.00 9.54
N SER A 456 -25.74 -0.26 10.26
CA SER A 456 -25.33 0.72 11.26
C SER A 456 -24.65 0.07 12.47
N ALA A 457 -25.16 -1.08 12.93
CA ALA A 457 -24.56 -1.87 14.00
C ALA A 457 -23.21 -2.49 13.57
N GLU A 458 -23.14 -3.07 12.37
CA GLU A 458 -21.89 -3.60 11.78
C GLU A 458 -20.81 -2.51 11.65
N ARG A 459 -21.17 -1.33 11.13
CA ARG A 459 -20.24 -0.18 11.05
C ARG A 459 -19.76 0.28 12.43
N LYS A 460 -20.58 0.20 13.48
CA LYS A 460 -20.16 0.50 14.86
C LYS A 460 -19.21 -0.56 15.42
N LEU A 461 -19.46 -1.84 15.14
CA LEU A 461 -18.58 -2.94 15.53
C LEU A 461 -17.20 -2.83 14.86
N LEU A 462 -17.18 -2.55 13.55
CA LEU A 462 -15.93 -2.35 12.79
C LEU A 462 -15.13 -1.15 13.31
N ARG A 463 -15.77 -0.03 13.68
CA ARG A 463 -15.08 1.12 14.28
C ARG A 463 -14.39 0.76 15.59
N ARG A 464 -15.08 0.07 16.50
CA ARG A 464 -14.47 -0.40 17.76
C ARG A 464 -13.27 -1.32 17.52
N LYS A 465 -13.39 -2.25 16.58
CA LYS A 465 -12.28 -3.15 16.25
C LYS A 465 -11.07 -2.40 15.66
N ILE A 466 -11.31 -1.36 14.87
CA ILE A 466 -10.25 -0.46 14.36
C ILE A 466 -9.63 0.35 15.52
N GLU A 467 -10.44 0.85 16.46
CA GLU A 467 -9.97 1.55 17.66
C GLU A 467 -9.10 0.64 18.54
N GLU A 468 -9.55 -0.58 18.84
CA GLU A 468 -8.79 -1.62 19.57
C GLU A 468 -7.45 -1.96 18.89
N GLN A 469 -7.45 -2.13 17.56
CA GLN A 469 -6.23 -2.39 16.78
C GLN A 469 -5.28 -1.18 16.77
N ASN A 470 -5.79 0.05 16.71
CA ASN A 470 -4.96 1.25 16.80
C ASN A 470 -4.34 1.43 18.19
N GLU A 471 -5.06 1.08 19.26
CA GLU A 471 -4.51 1.06 20.64
C GLU A 471 -3.44 -0.03 20.81
N GLU A 472 -3.57 -1.18 20.15
CA GLU A 472 -2.53 -2.21 20.11
C GLU A 472 -1.29 -1.77 19.32
N ILE A 473 -1.47 -1.21 18.11
CA ILE A 473 -0.39 -0.62 17.31
C ILE A 473 0.37 0.45 18.11
N THR A 474 -0.35 1.34 18.80
CA THR A 474 0.26 2.40 19.62
C THR A 474 1.09 1.82 20.78
N ARG A 475 0.62 0.75 21.43
CA ARG A 475 1.38 0.05 22.48
C ARG A 475 2.64 -0.62 21.93
N LEU A 476 2.55 -1.30 20.79
CA LEU A 476 3.69 -1.94 20.13
C LEU A 476 4.73 -0.91 19.66
N GLN A 477 4.29 0.25 19.16
CA GLN A 477 5.19 1.36 18.82
C GLN A 477 5.97 1.87 20.04
N GLN A 478 5.31 2.05 21.19
CA GLN A 478 5.97 2.44 22.44
C GLN A 478 6.97 1.38 22.94
N GLU A 479 6.66 0.09 22.76
CA GLU A 479 7.59 -1.00 23.12
C GLU A 479 8.82 -1.04 22.19
N ILE A 480 8.63 -0.83 20.88
CA ILE A 480 9.73 -0.71 19.91
C ILE A 480 10.60 0.50 20.23
N GLU A 481 10.01 1.66 20.55
CA GLU A 481 10.76 2.87 20.94
C GLU A 481 11.59 2.63 22.21
N TYR A 482 10.99 2.02 23.24
CA TYR A 482 11.68 1.64 24.48
C TYR A 482 12.87 0.67 24.24
N ILE A 483 12.67 -0.37 23.42
CA ILE A 483 13.74 -1.33 23.06
C ILE A 483 14.84 -0.62 22.24
N THR A 484 14.47 0.31 21.37
CA THR A 484 15.41 1.09 20.55
C THR A 484 16.29 1.98 21.43
N ASP A 485 15.70 2.72 22.37
CA ASP A 485 16.43 3.55 23.33
C ASP A 485 17.32 2.70 24.26
N GLN A 486 16.82 1.54 24.70
CA GLN A 486 17.62 0.62 25.51
C GLN A 486 18.84 0.09 24.73
N THR A 487 18.64 -0.27 23.45
CA THR A 487 19.72 -0.74 22.56
C THR A 487 20.74 0.35 22.29
N ARG A 488 20.27 1.59 22.04
CA ARG A 488 21.12 2.77 21.89
C ARG A 488 21.94 3.07 23.15
N GLY A 489 21.34 2.92 24.33
CA GLY A 489 22.04 3.03 25.62
C GLY A 489 23.14 1.99 25.80
N PHE A 490 22.89 0.73 25.41
CA PHE A 490 23.91 -0.32 25.40
C PHE A 490 25.02 -0.05 24.39
N GLN A 491 24.71 0.47 23.21
CA GLN A 491 25.69 0.81 22.18
C GLN A 491 26.62 1.94 22.63
N ILE A 492 26.08 3.03 23.19
CA ILE A 492 26.91 4.14 23.72
C ILE A 492 27.85 3.63 24.83
N SER A 493 27.35 2.74 25.70
CA SER A 493 28.13 2.13 26.79
C SER A 493 29.25 1.21 26.27
N SER A 494 28.98 0.42 25.22
CA SER A 494 29.97 -0.47 24.61
C SER A 494 31.03 0.29 23.80
N GLU A 495 30.64 1.33 23.05
CA GLU A 495 31.56 2.23 22.35
C GLU A 495 32.52 2.95 23.33
N GLU A 496 32.02 3.41 24.46
CA GLU A 496 32.84 4.04 25.50
C GLU A 496 33.80 3.03 26.16
N ALA A 497 33.34 1.80 26.40
CA ALA A 497 34.21 0.72 26.89
C ALA A 497 35.31 0.34 25.88
N ILE A 498 34.99 0.34 24.57
CA ILE A 498 35.95 0.11 23.48
C ILE A 498 37.00 1.23 23.47
N LYS A 499 36.59 2.51 23.46
CA LYS A 499 37.51 3.66 23.52
C LYS A 499 38.48 3.58 24.71
N GLN A 500 37.99 3.19 25.88
CA GLN A 500 38.82 3.01 27.08
C GLN A 500 39.82 1.84 26.96
N LEU A 501 39.47 0.77 26.24
CA LEU A 501 40.38 -0.34 25.94
C LEU A 501 41.42 0.04 24.89
N GLU A 502 41.02 0.78 23.84
CA GLU A 502 41.93 1.32 22.82
C GLU A 502 42.96 2.27 23.43
N GLN A 503 42.55 3.20 24.31
CA GLN A 503 43.48 4.07 25.03
C GLN A 503 44.49 3.29 25.88
N LYS A 504 44.06 2.22 26.56
CA LYS A 504 44.95 1.34 27.34
C LYS A 504 45.91 0.56 26.44
N LEU A 505 45.43 0.09 25.29
CA LEU A 505 46.26 -0.61 24.30
C LEU A 505 47.30 0.35 23.69
N GLN A 506 46.92 1.57 23.33
CA GLN A 506 47.85 2.59 22.86
C GLN A 506 48.90 2.94 23.91
N LYS A 507 48.52 3.09 25.18
CA LYS A 507 49.47 3.32 26.28
C LYS A 507 50.46 2.16 26.42
N SER A 508 49.97 0.92 26.48
CA SER A 508 50.81 -0.27 26.57
C SER A 508 51.73 -0.45 25.36
N ASN A 509 51.27 -0.09 24.15
CA ASN A 509 52.10 -0.09 22.95
C ASN A 509 53.24 0.94 23.02
N ARG A 510 52.98 2.16 23.54
CA ARG A 510 54.03 3.16 23.79
C ARG A 510 55.05 2.66 24.82
N GLU A 511 54.60 2.06 25.91
CA GLU A 511 55.47 1.44 26.93
C GLU A 511 56.33 0.32 26.33
N ASN A 512 55.76 -0.53 25.46
CA ASN A 512 56.51 -1.57 24.75
C ASN A 512 57.53 -1.02 23.74
N ILE A 513 57.26 0.11 23.09
CA ILE A 513 58.24 0.78 22.21
C ILE A 513 59.43 1.28 23.03
N VAL A 514 59.17 2.01 24.12
CA VAL A 514 60.23 2.50 25.03
C VAL A 514 61.07 1.34 25.60
N LEU A 515 60.43 0.24 26.00
CA LEU A 515 61.14 -0.95 26.49
C LEU A 515 62.03 -1.61 25.41
N ARG A 516 61.60 -1.64 24.14
CA ARG A 516 62.42 -2.14 23.03
C ARG A 516 63.60 -1.22 22.72
N GLU A 517 63.39 0.09 22.74
CA GLU A 517 64.46 1.09 22.58
C GLU A 517 65.48 1.00 23.72
N GLU A 518 65.03 0.79 24.96
CA GLU A 518 65.92 0.58 26.11
C GLU A 518 66.71 -0.75 25.97
N GLN A 519 66.04 -1.84 25.60
CA GLN A 519 66.71 -3.12 25.31
C GLN A 519 67.76 -2.96 24.20
N GLN A 520 67.45 -2.22 23.14
CA GLN A 520 68.38 -1.95 22.04
C GLN A 520 69.56 -1.08 22.50
N ARG A 521 69.32 -0.06 23.35
CA ARG A 521 70.38 0.75 23.96
C ARG A 521 71.29 -0.11 24.84
N VAL A 522 70.75 -0.90 25.76
CA VAL A 522 71.52 -1.83 26.61
C VAL A 522 72.35 -2.81 25.78
N LEU A 523 71.76 -3.44 24.75
CA LEU A 523 72.48 -4.35 23.85
C LEU A 523 73.61 -3.63 23.08
N SER A 524 73.42 -2.37 22.68
CA SER A 524 74.47 -1.58 22.03
C SER A 524 75.63 -1.27 22.98
N THR A 525 75.36 -0.90 24.23
CA THR A 525 76.38 -0.67 25.26
C THR A 525 77.14 -1.95 25.56
N MET A 526 76.45 -3.07 25.80
CA MET A 526 77.08 -4.38 26.03
C MET A 526 77.97 -4.81 24.85
N LYS A 527 77.59 -4.50 23.61
CA LYS A 527 78.41 -4.80 22.43
C LYS A 527 79.71 -3.99 22.42
N VAL A 528 79.66 -2.69 22.76
CA VAL A 528 80.85 -1.83 22.87
C VAL A 528 81.76 -2.29 24.01
N GLU A 529 81.19 -2.65 25.17
CA GLU A 529 81.95 -3.20 26.29
C GLU A 529 82.63 -4.53 25.94
N LEU A 530 81.94 -5.43 25.23
CA LEU A 530 82.51 -6.68 24.73
C LEU A 530 83.67 -6.43 23.76
N GLN A 531 83.52 -5.52 22.79
CA GLN A 531 84.61 -5.15 21.87
C GLN A 531 85.84 -4.60 22.62
N SER A 532 85.63 -3.72 23.61
CA SER A 532 86.72 -3.22 24.46
C SER A 532 87.36 -4.32 25.34
N CYS A 533 86.62 -5.37 25.71
CA CYS A 533 87.19 -6.54 26.37
C CYS A 533 88.00 -7.43 25.41
N GLU A 534 87.53 -7.60 24.17
CA GLU A 534 88.24 -8.34 23.11
C GLU A 534 89.55 -7.63 22.72
N GLU A 535 89.54 -6.31 22.56
CA GLU A 535 90.73 -5.49 22.30
C GLU A 535 91.78 -5.64 23.41
N ARG A 536 91.38 -5.44 24.68
CA ARG A 536 92.28 -5.64 25.84
C ARG A 536 92.80 -7.07 25.95
N LEU A 537 92.01 -8.08 25.57
CA LEU A 537 92.45 -9.47 25.51
C LEU A 537 93.47 -9.70 24.38
N CYS A 538 93.30 -9.07 23.22
CA CYS A 538 94.27 -9.08 22.13
C CYS A 538 95.59 -8.41 22.53
N GLU A 539 95.55 -7.24 23.18
CA GLU A 539 96.73 -6.56 23.72
C GLU A 539 97.47 -7.42 24.76
N ALA A 540 96.74 -7.99 25.72
CA ALA A 540 97.32 -8.88 26.74
C ALA A 540 97.96 -10.13 26.12
N ASN A 541 97.36 -10.69 25.07
CA ASN A 541 97.95 -11.81 24.33
C ASN A 541 99.18 -11.40 23.50
N ALA A 542 99.21 -10.20 22.94
CA ALA A 542 100.39 -9.66 22.26
C ALA A 542 101.55 -9.43 23.23
N ALA A 543 101.29 -8.81 24.39
CA ALA A 543 102.27 -8.65 25.46
C ALA A 543 102.79 -9.99 25.98
N LYS A 544 101.90 -10.98 26.16
CA LYS A 544 102.27 -12.36 26.52
C LYS A 544 103.21 -13.01 25.48
N LYS A 545 102.94 -12.84 24.18
CA LYS A 545 103.84 -13.31 23.12
C LYS A 545 105.23 -12.65 23.22
N GLN A 546 105.29 -11.32 23.34
CA GLN A 546 106.56 -10.60 23.48
C GLN A 546 107.37 -11.03 24.72
N LEU A 547 106.71 -11.28 25.85
CA LEU A 547 107.37 -11.81 27.05
C LEU A 547 107.88 -13.24 26.84
N HIS A 548 107.15 -14.07 26.09
CA HIS A 548 107.58 -15.43 25.76
C HIS A 548 108.77 -15.44 24.78
N GLU A 549 108.81 -14.49 23.84
CA GLU A 549 109.93 -14.23 22.93
C GLU A 549 111.20 -13.86 23.72
N LYS A 550 111.09 -12.87 24.63
CA LYS A 550 112.18 -12.44 25.51
C LYS A 550 112.65 -13.56 26.44
N ALA A 551 111.74 -14.34 27.00
CA ALA A 551 112.10 -15.50 27.82
C ALA A 551 112.87 -16.56 27.01
N HIS A 552 112.53 -16.75 25.73
CA HIS A 552 113.26 -17.66 24.84
C HIS A 552 114.64 -17.12 24.46
N GLN A 553 114.75 -15.82 24.16
CA GLN A 553 116.03 -15.13 23.95
C GLN A 553 116.96 -15.24 25.17
N HIS A 554 116.44 -14.98 26.37
CA HIS A 554 117.21 -15.15 27.61
C HIS A 554 117.61 -16.61 27.85
N ALA A 555 116.77 -17.59 27.51
CA ALA A 555 117.12 -19.00 27.59
C ALA A 555 118.27 -19.36 26.62
N SER A 556 118.26 -18.83 25.39
CA SER A 556 119.37 -19.01 24.43
C SER A 556 120.67 -18.39 24.95
N HIS A 557 120.62 -17.15 25.44
CA HIS A 557 121.77 -16.47 26.05
C HIS A 557 122.34 -17.23 27.26
N ILE A 558 121.47 -17.83 28.09
CA ILE A 558 121.90 -18.68 29.21
C ILE A 558 122.62 -19.94 28.70
N GLU A 559 122.17 -20.54 27.59
CA GLU A 559 122.84 -21.72 27.01
C GLU A 559 124.18 -21.37 26.37
N GLU A 560 124.28 -20.24 25.67
CA GLU A 560 125.55 -19.69 25.15
C GLU A 560 126.54 -19.40 26.29
N LEU A 561 126.07 -18.80 27.39
CA LEU A 561 126.87 -18.58 28.59
C LEU A 561 127.33 -19.89 29.24
N LYS A 562 126.50 -20.94 29.30
CA LYS A 562 126.92 -22.27 29.78
C LYS A 562 128.02 -22.85 28.89
N LEU A 563 127.87 -22.79 27.57
CA LEU A 563 128.89 -23.27 26.62
C LEU A 563 130.21 -22.51 26.77
N THR A 564 130.13 -21.20 27.02
CA THR A 564 131.30 -20.34 27.26
C THR A 564 131.98 -20.70 28.58
N VAL A 565 131.22 -20.81 29.67
CA VAL A 565 131.72 -21.25 30.98
C VAL A 565 132.31 -22.67 30.91
N GLN A 566 131.72 -23.56 30.11
CA GLN A 566 132.24 -24.91 29.89
C GLN A 566 133.62 -24.88 29.20
N ARG A 567 133.78 -24.11 28.10
CA ARG A 567 135.10 -23.94 27.45
C ARG A 567 136.13 -23.35 28.40
N GLU A 568 135.80 -22.29 29.12
CA GLU A 568 136.67 -21.69 30.14
C GLU A 568 137.08 -22.71 31.21
N CYS A 569 136.20 -23.64 31.59
CA CYS A 569 136.55 -24.75 32.50
C CYS A 569 137.46 -25.79 31.83
N GLU A 570 137.24 -26.13 30.56
CA GLU A 570 138.05 -27.06 29.78
C GLU A 570 139.47 -26.50 29.56
N GLU A 571 139.60 -25.25 29.09
CA GLU A 571 140.87 -24.53 28.93
C GLU A 571 141.62 -24.39 30.27
N ARG A 572 140.90 -24.07 31.37
CA ARG A 572 141.50 -24.01 32.70
C ARG A 572 142.01 -25.37 33.18
N ASN A 573 141.32 -26.46 32.85
CA ASN A 573 141.78 -27.82 33.16
C ASN A 573 143.01 -28.20 32.32
N GLU A 574 143.09 -27.80 31.05
CA GLU A 574 144.29 -27.99 30.22
C GLU A 574 145.49 -27.17 30.72
N LEU A 575 145.26 -25.91 31.10
CA LEU A 575 146.28 -25.06 31.74
C LEU A 575 146.75 -25.64 33.07
N GLN A 576 145.84 -26.21 33.87
CA GLN A 576 146.20 -26.89 35.12
C GLN A 576 146.97 -28.20 34.87
N ALA A 577 146.62 -28.95 33.82
CA ALA A 577 147.33 -30.17 33.43
C ALA A 577 148.72 -29.90 32.84
N THR A 578 148.91 -28.79 32.11
CA THR A 578 150.23 -28.35 31.63
C THR A 578 151.09 -27.77 32.74
N LEU A 579 150.51 -27.01 33.68
CA LEU A 579 151.20 -26.60 34.92
C LEU A 579 151.65 -27.79 35.78
N LEU A 580 150.84 -28.86 35.87
CA LEU A 580 151.24 -30.08 36.57
C LEU A 580 152.44 -30.76 35.90
N ARG A 581 152.43 -30.93 34.56
CA ARG A 581 153.58 -31.47 33.82
C ARG A 581 154.84 -30.62 33.97
N ALA A 582 154.72 -29.29 33.91
CA ALA A 582 155.84 -28.38 34.13
C ALA A 582 156.39 -28.47 35.57
N ARG A 583 155.52 -28.69 36.56
CA ARG A 583 155.90 -28.91 37.96
C ARG A 583 156.63 -30.24 38.14
N GLU A 584 156.18 -31.31 37.48
CA GLU A 584 156.87 -32.62 37.50
C GLU A 584 158.26 -32.55 36.86
N GLN A 585 158.40 -31.81 35.75
CA GLN A 585 159.70 -31.55 35.12
C GLN A 585 160.67 -30.76 36.02
N LEU A 586 160.16 -29.79 36.79
CA LEU A 586 160.97 -29.05 37.75
C LEU A 586 161.40 -29.91 38.94
N VAL A 587 160.53 -30.80 39.45
CA VAL A 587 160.89 -31.73 40.54
C VAL A 587 162.02 -32.67 40.11
N GLN A 588 161.99 -33.23 38.89
CA GLN A 588 163.06 -34.09 38.36
C GLN A 588 164.43 -33.40 38.25
N ILE A 589 164.48 -32.06 38.10
CA ILE A 589 165.72 -31.29 38.07
C ILE A 589 166.22 -30.96 39.49
N THR A 590 165.33 -30.97 40.49
CA THR A 590 165.64 -30.52 41.87
C THR A 590 166.16 -31.65 42.77
N ASP A 591 165.86 -32.92 42.47
CA ASP A 591 166.30 -34.09 43.26
C ASP A 591 167.80 -34.47 43.09
N SER A 592 168.62 -33.62 42.45
CA SER A 592 170.07 -33.87 42.22
C SER A 592 171.02 -32.91 42.95
N ALA A 593 170.53 -32.05 43.85
CA ALA A 593 171.35 -31.09 44.59
C ALA A 593 170.99 -31.01 46.09
N LEU A 594 171.61 -31.92 46.85
CA LEU A 594 171.77 -32.03 48.31
C LEU A 594 171.32 -30.87 49.24
N ASP A 595 170.45 -31.25 50.19
CA ASP A 595 170.59 -31.17 51.66
C ASP A 595 170.94 -29.85 52.42
N LEU A 596 170.37 -29.77 53.63
CA LEU A 596 170.52 -28.77 54.71
C LEU A 596 169.79 -27.43 54.47
N HIS A 597 168.77 -27.02 55.24
CA HIS A 597 168.67 -27.12 56.71
C HIS A 597 167.22 -27.10 57.25
N GLU A 598 167.03 -27.64 58.47
CA GLU A 598 165.76 -27.82 59.19
C GLU A 598 165.43 -26.77 60.28
N ARG A 599 164.12 -26.70 60.65
CA ARG A 599 163.49 -26.22 61.94
C ARG A 599 163.49 -24.71 62.24
N ASP A 600 162.50 -24.12 62.94
CA ASP A 600 161.37 -24.61 63.79
C ASP A 600 159.99 -24.04 63.34
N ARG A 601 158.82 -24.73 63.42
CA ARG A 601 157.86 -24.94 64.57
C ARG A 601 157.35 -23.63 65.24
N GLN A 602 156.07 -23.46 65.62
CA GLN A 602 154.99 -24.43 65.91
C GLN A 602 153.53 -23.84 65.88
N THR A 603 152.61 -24.54 65.20
CA THR A 603 151.21 -24.91 65.59
C THR A 603 150.06 -23.93 65.93
N GLY A 604 148.88 -24.24 65.36
CA GLY A 604 147.54 -23.89 65.86
C GLY A 604 146.40 -24.57 65.07
N MET A 605 146.03 -25.81 65.42
CA MET A 605 145.01 -26.62 64.69
C MET A 605 143.66 -26.76 65.42
N ARG A 606 142.57 -26.83 64.64
CA ARG A 606 141.45 -27.82 64.66
C ARG A 606 140.52 -27.49 63.46
N LYS A 607 140.24 -28.34 62.45
CA LYS A 607 139.68 -29.72 62.39
C LYS A 607 138.32 -29.85 63.11
N SER A 608 137.24 -30.40 62.52
CA SER A 608 137.07 -31.05 61.20
C SER A 608 135.61 -31.54 60.95
N HIS A 609 135.28 -31.91 59.69
CA HIS A 609 134.24 -32.92 59.29
C HIS A 609 132.74 -32.50 59.35
N SER A 610 131.79 -33.04 58.53
CA SER A 610 131.86 -33.97 57.38
C SER A 610 130.52 -34.12 56.59
N VAL A 611 130.57 -33.93 55.25
CA VAL A 611 129.98 -34.78 54.16
C VAL A 611 128.44 -34.97 53.96
N ARG A 612 128.06 -34.89 52.66
CA ARG A 612 126.91 -35.49 51.89
C ARG A 612 125.56 -34.73 51.69
N THR A 613 125.45 -34.23 50.45
CA THR A 613 124.36 -34.27 49.43
C THR A 613 123.44 -35.53 49.44
N PRO A 614 122.29 -35.61 48.69
CA PRO A 614 121.97 -34.93 47.40
C PRO A 614 120.50 -34.43 47.16
N LEU A 615 120.22 -34.05 45.89
CA LEU A 615 118.95 -33.63 45.24
C LEU A 615 117.74 -34.58 45.53
N ALA A 616 116.45 -34.22 45.39
CA ALA A 616 115.82 -33.65 44.18
C ALA A 616 114.32 -33.20 44.31
N SER A 617 113.96 -32.13 43.56
CA SER A 617 112.73 -31.89 42.76
C SER A 617 111.29 -32.10 43.29
N LYS A 618 110.45 -31.04 43.32
CA LYS A 618 109.32 -30.76 42.36
C LYS A 618 108.27 -29.72 42.85
N ILE A 619 108.04 -28.69 42.02
CA ILE A 619 106.75 -28.15 41.52
C ILE A 619 105.53 -28.03 42.49
N HIS A 620 105.13 -26.80 42.85
CA HIS A 620 103.91 -26.13 42.32
C HIS A 620 103.76 -24.65 42.79
N LEU A 621 103.18 -23.81 41.92
CA LEU A 621 102.63 -22.45 42.15
C LEU A 621 101.12 -22.56 42.50
N PRO A 622 100.33 -21.48 42.73
CA PRO A 622 100.64 -20.12 43.25
C PRO A 622 99.58 -19.55 44.26
N ARG A 623 99.88 -18.41 44.91
CA ARG A 623 98.96 -17.23 44.91
C ARG A 623 99.58 -15.94 45.47
N LEU A 624 99.32 -14.81 44.79
CA LEU A 624 99.40 -13.44 45.31
C LEU A 624 98.09 -13.10 46.07
N PRO A 625 98.09 -12.11 46.98
CA PRO A 625 97.68 -10.74 46.62
C PRO A 625 98.58 -9.61 47.21
N PRO A 626 98.38 -8.33 46.85
CA PRO A 626 99.48 -7.35 46.80
C PRO A 626 99.46 -6.19 47.82
N LEU A 627 100.67 -5.67 48.03
CA LEU A 627 101.12 -4.27 48.20
C LEU A 627 100.15 -3.17 48.68
N SER A 628 100.56 -2.51 49.77
CA SER A 628 100.11 -1.19 50.22
C SER A 628 100.83 -0.04 49.50
N GLY A 629 100.21 1.15 49.46
CA GLY A 629 100.86 2.39 49.01
C GLY A 629 99.92 3.60 49.03
N GLU A 630 100.02 4.44 50.06
CA GLU A 630 99.30 5.71 50.17
C GLU A 630 99.93 6.81 49.28
N VAL A 631 99.22 7.94 49.04
CA VAL A 631 99.65 9.32 49.45
C VAL A 631 98.87 10.45 48.72
N LYS A 632 98.25 11.33 49.53
CA LYS A 632 97.95 12.79 49.36
C LYS A 632 97.29 13.39 48.09
N SER A 633 96.05 13.81 48.28
CA SER A 633 95.52 15.21 48.19
C SER A 633 96.16 16.28 47.28
N HIS A 634 95.31 16.93 46.47
CA HIS A 634 95.24 18.40 46.38
C HIS A 634 93.83 18.88 46.00
N SER A 635 93.48 20.09 46.43
CA SER A 635 92.19 20.80 46.24
C SER A 635 92.33 21.98 45.26
N VAL A 636 91.20 22.48 44.70
CA VAL A 636 90.84 23.91 44.50
C VAL A 636 89.46 24.02 43.76
N ASP A 637 88.81 25.18 43.92
CA ASP A 637 87.36 25.45 43.86
C ASP A 637 86.73 25.97 42.52
N HIS A 638 85.40 26.23 42.59
CA HIS A 638 84.52 27.03 41.70
C HIS A 638 84.02 26.36 40.40
N SER A 639 82.83 26.64 39.81
CA SER A 639 81.52 27.24 40.20
C SER A 639 80.56 27.11 38.96
N GLU A 640 79.22 27.31 38.95
CA GLU A 640 78.16 27.58 39.95
C GLU A 640 76.75 27.24 39.38
N GLY A 641 75.75 27.04 40.25
CA GLY A 641 74.29 27.14 39.96
C GLY A 641 73.62 26.02 39.13
N SER A 642 72.30 25.78 39.21
CA SER A 642 71.27 26.26 40.16
C SER A 642 69.99 25.43 40.06
N THR A 643 69.36 25.12 41.21
CA THR A 643 67.89 24.91 41.41
C THR A 643 67.17 23.76 40.66
N SER A 644 66.19 23.02 41.22
CA SER A 644 65.43 23.16 42.48
C SER A 644 64.77 21.84 42.97
N HIS A 645 64.93 21.56 44.27
CA HIS A 645 63.95 21.13 45.29
C HIS A 645 62.90 19.98 45.12
N VAL A 646 62.53 19.47 46.32
CA VAL A 646 61.44 18.54 46.70
C VAL A 646 61.75 17.05 46.46
N SER A 647 62.34 16.30 47.40
CA SER A 647 61.89 15.96 48.78
C SER A 647 60.71 14.98 48.86
N SER A 648 61.06 13.70 49.01
CA SER A 648 60.64 12.81 50.12
C SER A 648 59.15 12.63 50.44
N SER A 649 58.61 11.41 50.27
CA SER A 649 58.54 10.41 51.37
C SER A 649 57.93 9.05 50.95
N GLU A 650 58.13 8.06 51.83
CA GLU A 650 57.23 6.93 52.15
C GLU A 650 56.89 5.84 51.11
N CYS A 651 57.76 4.83 51.17
CA CYS A 651 57.42 3.42 50.98
C CYS A 651 56.14 2.99 51.73
N SER A 652 55.23 2.31 51.03
CA SER A 652 54.30 1.35 51.64
C SER A 652 53.82 0.30 50.62
N ARG A 653 54.12 -0.98 50.89
CA ARG A 653 53.45 -2.12 50.23
C ARG A 653 51.99 -2.17 50.66
N PRO A 654 51.09 -2.70 49.82
CA PRO A 654 50.30 -3.82 50.33
C PRO A 654 50.10 -4.99 49.35
N ASN A 655 49.98 -6.17 49.97
CA ASN A 655 49.76 -7.49 49.38
C ASN A 655 48.62 -7.56 48.35
N THR A 656 48.91 -8.15 47.18
CA THR A 656 47.91 -8.56 46.20
C THR A 656 47.29 -9.91 46.55
N LEU A 657 46.35 -9.96 47.50
CA LEU A 657 45.67 -11.24 47.83
C LEU A 657 44.25 -11.14 48.44
N THR A 658 43.37 -10.27 47.92
CA THR A 658 41.91 -10.28 48.24
C THR A 658 41.04 -9.58 47.18
N LYS A 659 41.03 -10.05 45.91
CA LYS A 659 40.13 -9.48 44.86
C LYS A 659 39.28 -10.51 44.06
N ARG A 660 39.07 -11.71 44.60
CA ARG A 660 38.15 -12.72 44.03
C ARG A 660 36.79 -12.88 44.76
N LYS A 661 36.57 -12.22 45.91
CA LYS A 661 35.31 -12.34 46.67
C LYS A 661 34.19 -11.35 46.28
N SER A 662 34.50 -10.18 45.68
CA SER A 662 33.44 -9.21 45.31
C SER A 662 32.56 -9.69 44.15
N LYS A 663 33.16 -10.21 43.06
CA LYS A 663 32.41 -10.64 41.86
C LYS A 663 31.37 -11.75 42.12
N ILE A 664 31.55 -12.55 43.18
CA ILE A 664 30.56 -13.57 43.59
C ILE A 664 29.38 -12.90 44.32
N SER A 665 29.63 -11.83 45.09
CA SER A 665 28.57 -11.02 45.72
C SER A 665 27.68 -10.37 44.67
N ASP A 666 28.29 -9.75 43.65
CA ASP A 666 27.57 -9.04 42.58
C ASP A 666 26.66 -10.01 41.78
N LEU A 667 27.18 -11.21 41.45
CA LEU A 667 26.41 -12.26 40.78
C LEU A 667 25.28 -12.80 41.67
N ALA A 668 25.51 -12.96 42.98
CA ALA A 668 24.48 -13.38 43.93
C ALA A 668 23.42 -12.30 44.19
N GLN A 669 23.75 -11.02 43.99
CA GLN A 669 22.83 -9.89 44.07
C GLN A 669 22.00 -9.78 42.78
N ALA A 670 22.61 -9.99 41.61
CA ALA A 670 21.89 -10.09 40.33
C ALA A 670 20.88 -11.24 40.32
N LYS A 671 21.29 -12.46 40.75
CA LYS A 671 20.37 -13.60 40.86
C LYS A 671 19.19 -13.34 41.81
N ARG A 672 19.42 -12.67 42.95
CA ARG A 672 18.33 -12.28 43.87
C ARG A 672 17.38 -11.23 43.28
N ARG A 673 17.88 -10.28 42.47
CA ARG A 673 17.02 -9.34 41.74
C ARG A 673 16.15 -10.03 40.70
N ILE A 674 16.70 -10.97 39.92
CA ILE A 674 15.94 -11.74 38.94
C ILE A 674 14.86 -12.59 39.62
N ALA A 675 15.19 -13.27 40.72
CA ALA A 675 14.20 -14.05 41.50
C ALA A 675 13.05 -13.16 42.03
N LEU A 676 13.35 -11.96 42.53
CA LEU A 676 12.34 -10.98 42.98
C LEU A 676 11.43 -10.49 41.84
N ILE A 677 11.97 -10.31 40.64
CA ILE A 677 11.19 -9.91 39.45
C ILE A 677 10.26 -11.05 39.01
N LEU A 678 10.76 -12.29 38.99
CA LEU A 678 9.97 -13.47 38.62
C LEU A 678 8.86 -13.75 39.65
N SER A 679 9.16 -13.65 40.95
CA SER A 679 8.16 -13.79 42.02
C SER A 679 7.02 -12.76 41.89
N LYS A 680 7.36 -11.49 41.63
CA LYS A 680 6.37 -10.43 41.39
C LYS A 680 5.59 -10.57 40.08
N ARG A 681 6.07 -11.37 39.13
CA ARG A 681 5.36 -11.67 37.87
C ARG A 681 4.38 -12.82 38.09
N LEU A 682 4.75 -13.82 38.88
CA LEU A 682 3.89 -14.93 39.31
C LEU A 682 2.80 -14.53 40.31
N GLU A 683 3.00 -13.47 41.11
CA GLU A 683 1.93 -12.90 41.96
C GLU A 683 0.90 -12.05 41.18
N LYS A 684 1.11 -11.84 39.88
CA LYS A 684 0.23 -11.05 38.99
C LYS A 684 -0.50 -11.89 37.93
N THR A 685 -0.26 -13.19 37.92
CA THR A 685 -0.91 -14.21 37.08
C THR A 685 -1.69 -15.16 37.95
#